data_AF-A0A4S8KTY7-F1
#
_entry.id   AF-A0A4S8KTY7-F1
#
_cell.length_a   1.000
_cell.length_b   1.000
_cell.length_c   1.000
_cell.angle_alpha   90.00
_cell.angle_beta   90.00
_cell.angle_gamma   90.00
#
_symmetry.space_group_name_H-M   'P 1'
#
loop_
_entity.id
_entity.type
_entity.pdbx_description
1 polymer ?
#
loop_
_entity_poly.entity_id
_entity_poly.type
_entity_poly.pdbx_seq_one_letter_code
_entity_poly.pdbx_strand_id
1 'polypeptide(L)'
;MTRKSARLQSKRKADTQINLQTTGAAEPPQKRIKSSEFQDSDEEGFEDQQVSEPSSHDATESTSSSRKKTRVSSNSSKKKAMKLVPVDERFKKVRGRLGLLHKLVTEIPLDVIFEIFAHLRPLDILRLSRTSQDLYKLLTSRSSEHVWRNARLNVEGLPPLPTDLNEIQYAKLMFDTICQVCGNHCYTVFWDCRVRCCKKCVHEVLLPEHMLHREHCRTMPQSSDFYRYIVYVPHDRTRVKRGMEELFLSSTFKSISDDYRKSVKVLNDAGERVTDAQKLAAWKLPMNTKRTEHQHYTRLCEQWSKGQRDSREDELREIRQQRRSQIEDRLIELGWGPELECLRQENASDNFWNHKLIRQSKLLTDRLWDQITPTIFELLQPVRDRRLRVERVNALKPRYEALKRCYDIYIFQQKNLKKSGFPPFGDVIESHIGYDIIFNTPYEQTLSEDAFDEELKKLPNFIDDWNKRKTQDLVEIVQKDIPEATVDTLGLAKTVFVCETCKDFLWYPEVFQHCCYPRRRADWETREYVPSNLDIYHGFNPYDQCGSVPWNKHSTRIIFWKDHSIHLSLIMQTCGLDPDTAFHEDLDSLNDVILECKPCYHNGRRNFMRWSRASHVPTPVKPSEQLRQKLPEFEKPKEWKRIRIAYTCDHCPDTPTGKQNRNYGDLCSHLLQEHGKEQVTRKDWSYEPSVTFSEKAPGQFTLEWPEDDVNDTPQV
;
A
#
# COMPACT_ATOMS: atom_id res chain seq x y z
N MET A 1 -44.28 24.88 -11.34
CA MET A 1 -44.59 26.10 -10.55
C MET A 1 -43.31 26.61 -9.92
N THR A 2 -42.82 27.71 -10.48
CA THR A 2 -41.68 28.51 -10.00
C THR A 2 -42.04 29.28 -8.74
N ARG A 3 -41.14 29.31 -7.75
CA ARG A 3 -40.94 30.50 -6.91
C ARG A 3 -39.49 30.58 -6.42
N LYS A 4 -38.73 31.41 -7.13
CA LYS A 4 -37.48 32.03 -6.70
C LYS A 4 -37.79 33.07 -5.61
N SER A 5 -36.87 33.28 -4.68
CA SER A 5 -36.59 34.61 -4.14
C SER A 5 -35.16 34.69 -3.64
N ALA A 6 -34.47 35.69 -4.16
CA ALA A 6 -33.14 36.12 -3.83
C ALA A 6 -33.24 37.50 -3.15
N ARG A 7 -32.31 37.77 -2.22
CA ARG A 7 -31.61 39.04 -1.93
C ARG A 7 -31.45 39.26 -0.42
N LEU A 8 -30.19 39.39 0.03
CA LEU A 8 -29.59 40.68 0.37
C LEU A 8 -28.09 40.50 0.69
N GLN A 9 -27.26 41.21 -0.07
CA GLN A 9 -25.84 41.46 0.23
C GLN A 9 -25.72 42.67 1.18
N SER A 10 -24.73 42.66 2.08
CA SER A 10 -23.68 43.69 2.22
C SER A 10 -23.13 43.76 3.65
N LYS A 11 -21.82 43.62 3.85
CA LYS A 11 -20.86 44.74 3.97
C LYS A 11 -19.44 44.22 4.28
N ARG A 12 -18.50 45.09 3.94
CA ARG A 12 -17.05 44.92 3.72
C ARG A 12 -16.20 45.13 4.98
N LYS A 13 -15.01 44.50 4.94
CA LYS A 13 -13.64 44.97 5.29
C LYS A 13 -13.33 45.44 6.73
N ALA A 14 -12.25 44.89 7.32
CA ALA A 14 -10.99 45.62 7.56
C ALA A 14 -9.89 44.68 8.12
N ASP A 15 -8.76 44.64 7.41
CA ASP A 15 -7.34 44.62 7.79
C ASP A 15 -6.89 44.15 9.19
N THR A 16 -5.78 43.38 9.23
CA THR A 16 -4.50 43.77 9.86
C THR A 16 -3.39 42.76 9.50
N GLN A 17 -2.38 43.23 8.75
CA GLN A 17 -1.03 42.64 8.67
C GLN A 17 -0.27 42.87 9.99
N ILE A 18 0.72 42.03 10.35
CA ILE A 18 2.10 42.45 10.72
C ILE A 18 3.00 41.21 11.02
N ASN A 19 4.13 41.19 10.29
CA ASN A 19 5.51 40.73 10.53
C ASN A 19 5.90 39.39 11.17
N LEU A 20 6.57 38.56 10.33
CA LEU A 20 8.03 38.34 10.23
C LEU A 20 8.92 38.21 11.50
N GLN A 21 9.70 37.12 11.44
CA GLN A 21 11.04 36.83 11.98
C GLN A 21 11.17 36.56 13.49
N THR A 22 11.64 35.36 13.84
CA THR A 22 13.00 35.15 14.40
C THR A 22 13.41 33.67 14.30
N THR A 23 14.65 33.49 13.90
CA THR A 23 15.49 32.29 13.75
C THR A 23 15.73 31.50 15.04
N GLY A 24 16.00 30.20 14.93
CA GLY A 24 16.60 29.42 16.01
C GLY A 24 16.68 27.93 15.71
N ALA A 25 17.76 27.50 15.06
CA ALA A 25 18.12 26.10 14.87
C ALA A 25 18.60 25.48 16.20
N ALA A 26 18.13 24.25 16.48
CA ALA A 26 18.80 23.31 17.39
C ALA A 26 18.39 21.88 17.02
N GLU A 27 19.36 21.10 16.53
CA GLU A 27 19.25 19.66 16.26
C GLU A 27 18.99 18.86 17.55
N PRO A 28 18.25 17.74 17.50
CA PRO A 28 18.25 16.73 18.55
C PRO A 28 19.12 15.50 18.18
N PRO A 29 19.66 14.79 19.20
CA PRO A 29 20.72 13.80 19.02
C PRO A 29 20.22 12.42 18.59
N GLN A 30 21.06 11.75 17.79
CA GLN A 30 20.94 10.36 17.35
C GLN A 30 20.90 9.39 18.53
N LYS A 31 19.88 8.52 18.59
CA LYS A 31 19.88 7.31 19.43
C LYS A 31 19.80 6.04 18.59
N ARG A 32 20.92 5.33 18.65
CA ARG A 32 21.26 3.96 18.30
C ARG A 32 20.11 2.96 18.56
N ILE A 33 19.60 2.31 17.49
CA ILE A 33 18.72 1.15 17.58
C ILE A 33 19.58 -0.12 17.49
N LYS A 34 19.46 -0.98 18.51
CA LYS A 34 19.98 -2.35 18.51
C LYS A 34 18.95 -3.27 17.85
N SER A 35 19.43 -4.07 16.93
CA SER A 35 18.81 -5.24 16.33
C SER A 35 18.60 -6.35 17.36
N SER A 36 17.43 -6.99 17.33
CA SER A 36 17.24 -8.36 17.80
C SER A 36 16.21 -9.07 16.91
N GLU A 37 16.70 -10.09 16.22
CA GLU A 37 15.96 -11.13 15.52
C GLU A 37 14.98 -11.84 16.46
N PHE A 38 13.82 -12.30 15.98
CA PHE A 38 13.26 -13.63 16.31
C PHE A 38 12.08 -13.98 15.39
N GLN A 39 12.36 -14.95 14.52
CA GLN A 39 11.55 -16.06 13.95
C GLN A 39 10.02 -15.96 13.96
N ASP A 40 9.44 -15.86 12.76
CA ASP A 40 8.07 -16.20 12.41
C ASP A 40 7.88 -17.73 12.32
N SER A 41 6.78 -18.22 12.89
CA SER A 41 6.20 -19.52 12.60
C SER A 41 4.71 -19.32 12.34
N ASP A 42 4.32 -19.49 11.08
CA ASP A 42 2.96 -19.36 10.57
C ASP A 42 2.06 -20.53 11.00
N GLU A 43 0.94 -20.22 11.67
CA GLU A 43 -0.27 -21.06 11.66
C GLU A 43 -1.49 -20.17 11.42
N GLU A 44 -2.01 -20.22 10.18
CA GLU A 44 -3.27 -19.58 9.82
C GLU A 44 -4.47 -20.41 10.31
N GLY A 45 -5.32 -19.78 11.13
CA GLY A 45 -6.59 -20.32 11.58
C GLY A 45 -7.64 -19.21 11.67
N PHE A 46 -8.52 -19.17 10.66
CA PHE A 46 -9.65 -18.25 10.51
C PHE A 46 -10.63 -18.36 11.70
N GLU A 47 -10.77 -17.32 12.52
CA GLU A 47 -11.83 -17.20 13.53
C GLU A 47 -12.58 -15.86 13.43
N ASP A 48 -13.90 -15.98 13.31
CA ASP A 48 -14.90 -14.90 13.25
C ASP A 48 -14.84 -13.99 14.49
N GLN A 49 -14.50 -12.71 14.30
CA GLN A 49 -14.56 -11.68 15.33
C GLN A 49 -16.00 -11.24 15.61
N GLN A 50 -16.58 -11.74 16.70
CA GLN A 50 -17.66 -11.05 17.43
C GLN A 50 -17.07 -10.04 18.41
N VAL A 51 -17.37 -8.76 18.15
CA VAL A 51 -17.01 -7.62 18.99
C VAL A 51 -17.68 -7.75 20.36
N SER A 52 -16.87 -7.90 21.40
CA SER A 52 -17.25 -7.74 22.80
C SER A 52 -16.51 -6.52 23.36
N GLU A 53 -17.26 -5.52 23.87
CA GLU A 53 -16.68 -4.46 24.70
C GLU A 53 -16.37 -5.03 26.10
N PRO A 54 -15.26 -4.64 26.72
CA PRO A 54 -14.72 -5.30 27.91
C PRO A 54 -15.39 -4.80 29.20
N SER A 55 -15.80 -5.74 30.05
CA SER A 55 -16.04 -5.50 31.48
C SER A 55 -14.87 -6.09 32.25
N SER A 56 -13.89 -5.25 32.59
CA SER A 56 -12.83 -5.60 33.53
C SER A 56 -13.40 -5.61 34.96
N HIS A 57 -13.43 -6.78 35.59
CA HIS A 57 -13.30 -6.89 37.03
C HIS A 57 -12.00 -7.62 37.30
N ASP A 58 -11.05 -6.95 37.95
CA ASP A 58 -10.21 -7.67 38.91
C ASP A 58 -10.08 -6.84 40.18
N ALA A 59 -10.04 -7.59 41.28
CA ALA A 59 -10.05 -7.12 42.64
C ALA A 59 -8.69 -6.52 43.04
N THR A 60 -8.70 -5.59 43.99
CA THR A 60 -7.82 -5.68 45.17
C THR A 60 -8.25 -4.70 46.26
N GLU A 61 -8.06 -5.20 47.48
CA GLU A 61 -8.26 -4.59 48.78
C GLU A 61 -7.30 -3.42 49.09
N SER A 62 -7.78 -2.56 49.98
CA SER A 62 -7.04 -1.95 51.11
C SER A 62 -6.03 -0.82 50.89
N THR A 63 -6.44 0.32 51.46
CA THR A 63 -5.68 1.25 52.33
C THR A 63 -4.98 2.49 51.75
N SER A 64 -5.55 3.62 52.22
CA SER A 64 -4.87 4.76 52.86
C SER A 64 -4.61 6.05 52.07
N SER A 65 -4.82 7.14 52.83
CA SER A 65 -4.24 8.47 52.71
C SER A 65 -4.89 9.52 51.79
N SER A 66 -5.70 10.36 52.44
CA SER A 66 -5.63 11.85 52.43
C SER A 66 -4.99 12.55 51.23
N ARG A 67 -5.76 13.41 50.56
CA ARG A 67 -5.45 14.86 50.50
C ARG A 67 -6.61 15.71 49.99
N LYS A 68 -6.84 16.77 50.76
CA LYS A 68 -7.71 17.95 50.61
C LYS A 68 -7.85 18.45 49.16
N LYS A 69 -9.07 18.86 48.80
CA LYS A 69 -9.27 20.04 47.94
C LYS A 69 -10.38 20.94 48.48
N THR A 70 -10.12 22.20 48.25
CA THR A 70 -10.48 23.35 49.07
C THR A 70 -11.84 23.91 48.69
N ARG A 71 -12.54 24.38 49.72
CA ARG A 71 -13.83 25.08 49.66
C ARG A 71 -13.60 26.51 49.19
N VAL A 72 -14.32 26.96 48.16
CA VAL A 72 -14.59 28.39 47.94
C VAL A 72 -16.09 28.59 47.77
N SER A 73 -16.60 29.49 48.59
CA SER A 73 -17.99 29.88 48.78
C SER A 73 -18.39 30.97 47.79
N SER A 74 -19.63 30.95 47.29
CA SER A 74 -20.40 32.20 47.08
C SER A 74 -21.91 31.96 46.99
N ASN A 75 -22.56 32.42 48.05
CA ASN A 75 -23.89 33.03 48.22
C ASN A 75 -25.08 32.78 47.28
N SER A 76 -26.14 32.32 47.96
CA SER A 76 -27.51 32.85 48.01
C SER A 76 -28.46 32.61 46.83
N SER A 77 -29.54 31.87 47.10
CA SER A 77 -30.91 32.42 47.12
C SER A 77 -31.90 31.40 47.69
N LYS A 78 -32.55 31.76 48.80
CA LYS A 78 -33.65 31.01 49.43
C LYS A 78 -34.88 31.00 48.51
N LYS A 79 -35.42 29.83 48.18
CA LYS A 79 -36.85 29.66 47.85
C LYS A 79 -37.44 28.42 48.52
N LYS A 80 -38.69 28.60 48.95
CA LYS A 80 -39.46 27.88 49.98
C LYS A 80 -39.53 26.36 49.82
N ALA A 81 -39.37 25.66 50.93
CA ALA A 81 -39.73 24.25 51.09
C ALA A 81 -41.26 24.07 51.09
N MET A 82 -41.76 23.23 50.19
CA MET A 82 -43.09 22.62 50.33
C MET A 82 -42.97 21.46 51.33
N LYS A 83 -43.88 21.40 52.31
CA LYS A 83 -43.96 20.33 53.32
C LYS A 83 -44.16 18.98 52.61
N LEU A 84 -43.18 18.09 52.76
CA LEU A 84 -43.32 16.67 52.43
C LEU A 84 -44.07 15.97 53.57
N VAL A 85 -45.10 15.21 53.21
CA VAL A 85 -45.83 14.28 54.09
C VAL A 85 -44.81 13.32 54.74
N PRO A 86 -44.97 12.92 56.02
CA PRO A 86 -44.00 12.06 56.70
C PRO A 86 -43.92 10.72 55.97
N VAL A 87 -42.72 10.41 55.43
CA VAL A 87 -42.42 9.08 54.92
C VAL A 87 -42.04 8.20 56.11
N ASP A 88 -42.66 7.03 56.18
CA ASP A 88 -42.43 5.98 57.16
C ASP A 88 -40.91 5.72 57.39
N GLU A 89 -40.50 5.60 58.66
CA GLU A 89 -39.10 5.48 59.14
C GLU A 89 -38.29 4.41 58.37
N ARG A 90 -38.97 3.41 57.83
CA ARG A 90 -38.42 2.28 57.07
C ARG A 90 -37.67 2.69 55.78
N PHE A 91 -37.91 3.89 55.25
CA PHE A 91 -37.38 4.33 53.95
C PHE A 91 -36.30 5.42 54.02
N LYS A 92 -35.82 5.78 55.22
CA LYS A 92 -34.81 6.85 55.39
C LYS A 92 -33.43 6.55 54.78
N LYS A 93 -33.15 5.30 54.35
CA LYS A 93 -31.85 4.87 53.82
C LYS A 93 -31.76 4.76 52.28
N VAL A 94 -32.83 5.04 51.53
CA VAL A 94 -32.82 4.93 50.06
C VAL A 94 -32.72 6.33 49.42
N ARG A 95 -31.61 6.63 48.73
CA ARG A 95 -31.47 7.85 47.92
C ARG A 95 -32.01 7.61 46.49
N GLY A 96 -32.99 8.39 46.06
CA GLY A 96 -33.55 8.42 44.70
C GLY A 96 -35.08 8.29 44.66
N ARG A 97 -35.71 8.52 43.49
CA ARG A 97 -37.17 8.40 43.22
C ARG A 97 -37.71 6.94 43.32
N LEU A 98 -37.04 6.06 44.07
CA LEU A 98 -37.38 4.64 44.25
C LEU A 98 -38.63 4.41 45.12
N GLY A 99 -39.15 5.45 45.77
CA GLY A 99 -40.44 5.38 46.45
C GLY A 99 -41.64 5.30 45.52
N LEU A 100 -41.52 5.63 44.22
CA LEU A 100 -42.67 5.68 43.31
C LEU A 100 -43.24 4.30 42.99
N LEU A 101 -42.40 3.29 42.75
CA LEU A 101 -42.85 1.92 42.47
C LEU A 101 -43.45 1.25 43.72
N HIS A 102 -42.86 1.47 44.89
CA HIS A 102 -43.44 1.01 46.15
C HIS A 102 -44.79 1.70 46.40
N LYS A 103 -44.89 3.03 46.23
CA LYS A 103 -46.15 3.76 46.31
C LYS A 103 -47.18 3.32 45.27
N LEU A 104 -46.76 3.04 44.04
CA LEU A 104 -47.63 2.44 43.03
C LEU A 104 -48.22 1.12 43.53
N VAL A 105 -47.39 0.21 44.03
CA VAL A 105 -47.85 -1.12 44.47
C VAL A 105 -48.65 -1.08 45.78
N THR A 106 -48.46 -0.07 46.63
CA THR A 106 -49.12 0.03 47.95
C THR A 106 -50.26 1.03 48.05
N GLU A 107 -50.30 2.06 47.20
CA GLU A 107 -51.28 3.17 47.24
C GLU A 107 -52.24 3.16 46.03
N ILE A 108 -51.95 2.44 44.94
CA ILE A 108 -52.80 2.38 43.73
C ILE A 108 -53.58 1.05 43.69
N PRO A 109 -54.88 1.07 43.31
CA PRO A 109 -55.64 -0.16 43.11
C PRO A 109 -54.98 -1.10 42.11
N LEU A 110 -55.00 -2.41 42.41
CA LEU A 110 -54.36 -3.44 41.58
C LEU A 110 -54.86 -3.41 40.13
N ASP A 111 -56.12 -3.03 39.89
CA ASP A 111 -56.69 -2.93 38.54
C ASP A 111 -55.97 -1.91 37.66
N VAL A 112 -55.62 -0.75 38.21
CA VAL A 112 -54.86 0.29 37.48
C VAL A 112 -53.43 -0.17 37.21
N ILE A 113 -52.83 -0.89 38.15
CA ILE A 113 -51.48 -1.45 37.99
C ILE A 113 -51.48 -2.52 36.87
N PHE A 114 -52.48 -3.40 36.87
CA PHE A 114 -52.65 -4.42 35.84
C PHE A 114 -52.92 -3.81 34.47
N GLU A 115 -53.71 -2.74 34.38
CA GLU A 115 -53.92 -2.00 33.12
C GLU A 115 -52.60 -1.41 32.59
N ILE A 116 -51.82 -0.75 33.45
CA ILE A 116 -50.51 -0.21 33.07
C ILE A 116 -49.57 -1.33 32.59
N PHE A 117 -49.51 -2.43 33.34
CA PHE A 117 -48.62 -3.55 32.99
C PHE A 117 -49.09 -4.30 31.74
N ALA A 118 -50.38 -4.30 31.42
CA ALA A 118 -50.92 -4.93 30.22
C ALA A 118 -50.44 -4.25 28.92
N HIS A 119 -49.99 -2.99 28.99
CA HIS A 119 -49.38 -2.27 27.86
C HIS A 119 -47.88 -2.52 27.68
N LEU A 120 -47.24 -3.26 28.59
CA LEU A 120 -45.81 -3.57 28.50
C LEU A 120 -45.56 -4.77 27.58
N ARG A 121 -44.30 -5.00 27.22
CA ARG A 121 -43.88 -6.23 26.54
C ARG A 121 -43.56 -7.34 27.56
N PRO A 122 -43.61 -8.62 27.18
CA PRO A 122 -43.36 -9.72 28.11
C PRO A 122 -41.98 -9.65 28.78
N LEU A 123 -40.96 -9.19 28.07
CA LEU A 123 -39.62 -8.98 28.63
C LEU A 123 -39.59 -7.92 29.74
N ASP A 124 -40.36 -6.85 29.56
CA ASP A 124 -40.41 -5.75 30.51
C ASP A 124 -41.12 -6.19 31.79
N ILE A 125 -42.19 -6.98 31.68
CA ILE A 125 -42.84 -7.62 32.83
C ILE A 125 -41.90 -8.61 33.54
N LEU A 126 -41.15 -9.43 32.80
CA LEU A 126 -40.14 -10.32 33.39
C LEU A 126 -39.11 -9.54 34.20
N ARG A 127 -38.60 -8.43 33.65
CA ARG A 127 -37.64 -7.57 34.35
C ARG A 127 -38.26 -6.92 35.57
N LEU A 128 -39.48 -6.38 35.46
CA LEU A 128 -40.21 -5.80 36.60
C LEU A 128 -40.42 -6.82 37.72
N SER A 129 -40.79 -8.07 37.39
CA SER A 129 -40.95 -9.15 38.37
C SER A 129 -39.67 -9.45 39.15
N ARG A 130 -38.49 -9.10 38.61
CA ARG A 130 -37.18 -9.31 39.26
C ARG A 130 -36.72 -8.13 40.12
N THR A 131 -37.43 -7.01 40.10
CA THR A 131 -37.04 -5.80 40.85
C THR A 131 -37.49 -5.80 42.31
N SER A 132 -38.55 -6.55 42.65
CA SER A 132 -39.10 -6.62 44.01
C SER A 132 -39.79 -7.97 44.25
N GLN A 133 -39.71 -8.48 45.49
CA GLN A 133 -40.39 -9.70 45.91
C GLN A 133 -41.91 -9.58 45.83
N ASP A 134 -42.47 -8.40 46.10
CA ASP A 134 -43.92 -8.18 46.04
C ASP A 134 -44.41 -8.16 44.60
N LEU A 135 -43.66 -7.51 43.69
CA LEU A 135 -43.94 -7.54 42.26
C LEU A 135 -43.79 -8.95 41.69
N TYR A 136 -42.79 -9.71 42.13
CA TYR A 136 -42.63 -11.10 41.75
C TYR A 136 -43.87 -11.93 42.12
N LYS A 137 -44.32 -11.84 43.38
CA LYS A 137 -45.51 -12.56 43.88
C LYS A 137 -46.76 -12.12 43.13
N LEU A 138 -46.94 -10.82 42.90
CA LEU A 138 -48.07 -10.26 42.19
C LEU A 138 -48.12 -10.72 40.72
N LEU A 139 -47.02 -10.56 39.98
CA LEU A 139 -46.92 -10.89 38.55
C LEU A 139 -46.78 -12.39 38.26
N THR A 140 -46.50 -13.22 39.27
CA THR A 140 -46.50 -14.69 39.11
C THR A 140 -47.81 -15.31 39.60
N SER A 141 -48.70 -14.51 40.19
CA SER A 141 -50.01 -14.97 40.66
C SER A 141 -50.98 -15.19 39.50
N ARG A 142 -51.96 -16.09 39.72
CA ARG A 142 -53.03 -16.36 38.75
C ARG A 142 -53.87 -15.12 38.40
N SER A 143 -54.03 -14.19 39.34
CA SER A 143 -54.75 -12.92 39.10
C SER A 143 -54.09 -12.03 38.04
N SER A 144 -52.79 -12.22 37.77
CA SER A 144 -52.05 -11.44 36.78
C SER A 144 -51.97 -12.10 35.39
N GLU A 145 -52.62 -13.25 35.18
CA GLU A 145 -52.54 -13.99 33.91
C GLU A 145 -52.98 -13.15 32.70
N HIS A 146 -54.03 -12.34 32.87
CA HIS A 146 -54.51 -11.43 31.83
C HIS A 146 -53.47 -10.39 31.41
N VAL A 147 -52.65 -9.92 32.37
CA VAL A 147 -51.58 -8.95 32.12
C VAL A 147 -50.54 -9.54 31.16
N TRP A 148 -50.11 -10.78 31.40
CA TRP A 148 -49.17 -11.46 30.51
C TRP A 148 -49.76 -11.76 29.14
N ARG A 149 -51.02 -12.16 29.09
CA ARG A 149 -51.73 -12.39 27.83
C ARG A 149 -51.79 -11.12 26.97
N ASN A 150 -52.16 -9.99 27.56
CA ASN A 150 -52.20 -8.71 26.86
C ASN A 150 -50.78 -8.28 26.43
N ALA A 151 -49.80 -8.44 27.32
CA ALA A 151 -48.41 -8.13 26.99
C ALA A 151 -47.87 -8.95 25.82
N ARG A 152 -48.28 -10.22 25.71
CA ARG A 152 -47.95 -11.08 24.57
C ARG A 152 -48.55 -10.55 23.27
N LEU A 153 -49.81 -10.08 23.31
CA LEU A 153 -50.49 -9.50 22.14
C LEU A 153 -49.88 -8.18 21.68
N ASN A 154 -49.11 -7.48 22.53
CA ASN A 154 -48.35 -6.29 22.15
C ASN A 154 -47.13 -6.57 21.26
N VAL A 155 -46.79 -7.84 21.02
CA VAL A 155 -45.65 -8.24 20.18
C VAL A 155 -46.15 -8.82 18.86
N GLU A 156 -45.99 -8.05 17.78
CA GLU A 156 -46.39 -8.46 16.44
C GLU A 156 -45.54 -9.64 15.93
N GLY A 157 -46.19 -10.56 15.22
CA GLY A 157 -45.54 -11.73 14.59
C GLY A 157 -45.06 -12.81 15.56
N LEU A 158 -45.29 -12.67 16.87
CA LEU A 158 -44.89 -13.68 17.86
C LEU A 158 -45.68 -14.99 17.66
N PRO A 159 -45.02 -16.17 17.72
CA PRO A 159 -45.73 -17.45 17.67
C PRO A 159 -46.83 -17.54 18.74
N PRO A 160 -47.92 -18.29 18.45
CA PRO A 160 -48.98 -18.47 19.44
C PRO A 160 -48.47 -19.16 20.71
N LEU A 161 -49.16 -18.99 21.83
CA LEU A 161 -48.85 -19.75 23.05
C LEU A 161 -49.17 -21.24 22.80
N PRO A 162 -48.21 -22.16 23.00
CA PRO A 162 -48.46 -23.59 22.85
C PRO A 162 -49.19 -24.14 24.08
N THR A 163 -49.94 -25.22 23.93
CA THR A 163 -50.83 -25.75 24.98
C THR A 163 -50.11 -26.27 26.23
N ASP A 164 -48.82 -26.57 26.12
CA ASP A 164 -48.00 -27.12 27.19
C ASP A 164 -47.15 -26.07 27.94
N LEU A 165 -47.24 -24.78 27.56
CA LEU A 165 -46.61 -23.68 28.30
C LEU A 165 -47.67 -22.70 28.84
N ASN A 166 -47.41 -22.16 30.02
CA ASN A 166 -48.10 -20.97 30.49
C ASN A 166 -47.43 -19.68 29.96
N GLU A 167 -48.14 -18.56 30.07
CA GLU A 167 -47.68 -17.25 29.56
C GLU A 167 -46.30 -16.85 30.11
N ILE A 168 -46.00 -17.16 31.38
CA ILE A 168 -44.73 -16.80 32.02
C ILE A 168 -43.58 -17.68 31.51
N GLN A 169 -43.81 -18.99 31.41
CA GLN A 169 -42.83 -19.94 30.85
C GLN A 169 -42.52 -19.58 29.40
N TYR A 170 -43.55 -19.24 28.64
CA TYR A 170 -43.42 -18.82 27.26
C TYR A 170 -42.62 -17.52 27.14
N ALA A 171 -42.94 -16.50 27.94
CA ALA A 171 -42.19 -15.26 27.99
C ALA A 171 -40.70 -15.50 28.33
N LYS A 172 -40.41 -16.39 29.28
CA LYS A 172 -39.03 -16.75 29.66
C LYS A 172 -38.28 -17.42 28.50
N LEU A 173 -38.94 -18.31 27.77
CA LEU A 173 -38.32 -18.99 26.64
C LEU A 173 -38.00 -18.01 25.51
N MET A 174 -38.98 -17.19 25.12
CA MET A 174 -38.90 -16.31 23.95
C MET A 174 -38.00 -15.08 24.17
N PHE A 175 -38.08 -14.42 25.33
CA PHE A 175 -37.51 -13.08 25.52
C PHE A 175 -36.40 -12.99 26.54
N ASP A 176 -36.34 -13.90 27.50
CA ASP A 176 -35.34 -13.83 28.55
C ASP A 176 -33.93 -14.06 28.00
N THR A 177 -32.94 -13.66 28.76
CA THR A 177 -31.52 -13.82 28.39
C THR A 177 -30.72 -14.47 29.51
N ILE A 178 -31.41 -15.19 30.39
CA ILE A 178 -30.82 -15.79 31.59
C ILE A 178 -30.88 -17.32 31.48
N CYS A 179 -29.79 -17.98 31.82
CA CYS A 179 -29.72 -19.42 31.94
C CYS A 179 -30.64 -19.90 33.07
N GLN A 180 -31.51 -20.86 32.77
CA GLN A 180 -32.48 -21.43 33.70
C GLN A 180 -31.84 -22.22 34.86
N VAL A 181 -30.55 -22.55 34.75
CA VAL A 181 -29.81 -23.36 35.74
C VAL A 181 -28.97 -22.47 36.66
N CYS A 182 -28.02 -21.73 36.11
CA CYS A 182 -27.07 -20.94 36.90
C CYS A 182 -27.43 -19.45 37.03
N GLY A 183 -28.44 -18.95 36.32
CA GLY A 183 -28.81 -17.53 36.38
C GLY A 183 -27.88 -16.57 35.64
N ASN A 184 -26.83 -17.07 34.98
CA ASN A 184 -25.94 -16.24 34.16
C ASN A 184 -26.56 -15.90 32.79
N HIS A 185 -26.04 -14.84 32.17
CA HIS A 185 -26.49 -14.40 30.85
C HIS A 185 -26.25 -15.47 29.76
N CYS A 186 -27.28 -15.79 28.97
CA CYS A 186 -27.25 -16.79 27.92
C CYS A 186 -28.24 -16.48 26.79
N TYR A 187 -27.71 -16.43 25.56
CA TYR A 187 -28.51 -16.28 24.34
C TYR A 187 -28.95 -17.62 23.72
N THR A 188 -28.28 -18.73 24.07
CA THR A 188 -28.58 -20.05 23.51
C THR A 188 -29.90 -20.61 24.04
N VAL A 189 -30.75 -21.01 23.11
CA VAL A 189 -32.02 -21.69 23.37
C VAL A 189 -32.01 -23.02 22.63
N PHE A 190 -32.35 -24.07 23.36
CA PHE A 190 -32.65 -25.39 22.83
C PHE A 190 -34.17 -25.41 22.62
N TRP A 191 -34.60 -25.05 21.41
CA TRP A 191 -35.99 -24.72 21.12
C TRP A 191 -36.89 -25.95 21.19
N ASP A 192 -36.39 -27.08 20.72
CA ASP A 192 -37.16 -28.32 20.69
C ASP A 192 -37.31 -28.91 22.11
N CYS A 193 -36.25 -28.85 22.92
CA CYS A 193 -36.29 -29.18 24.33
C CYS A 193 -36.95 -28.10 25.21
N ARG A 194 -37.17 -26.89 24.67
CA ARG A 194 -37.73 -25.70 25.35
C ARG A 194 -36.92 -25.24 26.57
N VAL A 195 -35.60 -25.34 26.48
CA VAL A 195 -34.66 -25.01 27.56
C VAL A 195 -33.72 -23.87 27.15
N ARG A 196 -33.52 -22.90 28.03
CA ARG A 196 -32.47 -21.87 27.87
C ARG A 196 -31.34 -22.16 28.86
N CYS A 197 -30.21 -22.65 28.37
CA CYS A 197 -29.05 -22.92 29.21
C CYS A 197 -27.73 -22.56 28.52
N CYS A 198 -26.73 -22.19 29.32
CA CYS A 198 -25.40 -21.89 28.80
C CYS A 198 -24.63 -23.17 28.46
N LYS A 199 -23.57 -23.05 27.67
CA LYS A 199 -22.72 -24.19 27.26
C LYS A 199 -22.16 -24.99 28.45
N LYS A 200 -22.00 -24.37 29.62
CA LYS A 200 -21.52 -25.07 30.84
C LYS A 200 -22.61 -25.92 31.49
N CYS A 201 -23.85 -25.43 31.51
CA CYS A 201 -24.98 -26.10 32.17
C CYS A 201 -25.75 -27.06 31.25
N VAL A 202 -25.45 -27.09 29.94
CA VAL A 202 -26.23 -27.90 28.98
C VAL A 202 -26.25 -29.38 29.37
N HIS A 203 -25.11 -29.94 29.77
CA HIS A 203 -25.00 -31.35 30.16
C HIS A 203 -25.56 -31.66 31.56
N GLU A 204 -25.93 -30.64 32.35
CA GLU A 204 -26.62 -30.82 33.63
C GLU A 204 -28.13 -31.03 33.44
N VAL A 205 -28.67 -30.57 32.30
CA VAL A 205 -30.12 -30.59 32.01
C VAL A 205 -30.46 -31.50 30.84
N LEU A 206 -29.65 -31.46 29.77
CA LEU A 206 -29.86 -32.24 28.57
C LEU A 206 -28.78 -33.31 28.46
N LEU A 207 -29.21 -34.54 28.17
CA LEU A 207 -28.34 -35.70 28.09
C LEU A 207 -28.15 -36.14 26.64
N PRO A 208 -26.91 -36.44 26.23
CA PRO A 208 -26.66 -37.19 25.01
C PRO A 208 -27.37 -38.55 25.03
N GLU A 209 -27.67 -39.08 23.84
CA GLU A 209 -28.35 -40.37 23.69
C GLU A 209 -27.73 -41.50 24.53
N HIS A 210 -26.39 -41.64 24.51
CA HIS A 210 -25.67 -42.68 25.23
C HIS A 210 -25.75 -42.52 26.77
N MET A 211 -25.82 -41.29 27.26
CA MET A 211 -25.98 -40.99 28.70
C MET A 211 -27.43 -41.22 29.13
N LEU A 212 -28.39 -40.81 28.29
CA LEU A 212 -29.81 -41.03 28.51
C LEU A 212 -30.14 -42.53 28.56
N HIS A 213 -29.58 -43.32 27.64
CA HIS A 213 -29.71 -44.78 27.65
C HIS A 213 -29.18 -45.36 28.96
N ARG A 214 -27.96 -44.97 29.37
CA ARG A 214 -27.34 -45.44 30.61
C ARG A 214 -28.16 -45.08 31.86
N GLU A 215 -28.74 -43.88 31.91
CA GLU A 215 -29.56 -43.44 33.05
C GLU A 215 -30.80 -44.31 33.20
N HIS A 216 -31.46 -44.65 32.10
CA HIS A 216 -32.74 -45.38 32.11
C HIS A 216 -32.62 -46.89 31.88
N CYS A 217 -31.43 -47.42 31.54
CA CYS A 217 -31.25 -48.83 31.15
C CYS A 217 -31.70 -49.83 32.22
N ARG A 218 -31.62 -49.47 33.51
CA ARG A 218 -32.06 -50.32 34.62
C ARG A 218 -33.58 -50.40 34.78
N THR A 219 -34.30 -49.41 34.24
CA THR A 219 -35.76 -49.32 34.32
C THR A 219 -36.45 -49.83 33.07
N MET A 220 -35.69 -50.06 31.98
CA MET A 220 -36.18 -50.57 30.71
C MET A 220 -36.20 -52.12 30.71
N PRO A 221 -37.34 -52.76 30.41
CA PRO A 221 -37.42 -54.22 30.32
C PRO A 221 -36.56 -54.81 29.19
N GLN A 222 -36.42 -54.08 28.07
CA GLN A 222 -35.65 -54.49 26.89
C GLN A 222 -34.91 -53.28 26.30
N SER A 223 -33.60 -53.43 26.04
CA SER A 223 -32.77 -52.35 25.48
C SER A 223 -33.23 -51.92 24.07
N SER A 224 -33.91 -52.80 23.34
CA SER A 224 -34.45 -52.50 22.00
C SER A 224 -35.65 -51.57 22.02
N ASP A 225 -36.34 -51.42 23.16
CA ASP A 225 -37.49 -50.53 23.28
C ASP A 225 -37.08 -49.05 23.24
N PHE A 226 -35.85 -48.72 23.67
CA PHE A 226 -35.32 -47.34 23.68
C PHE A 226 -35.52 -46.63 22.33
N TYR A 227 -35.07 -47.28 21.25
CA TYR A 227 -35.15 -46.75 19.88
C TYR A 227 -36.59 -46.64 19.35
N ARG A 228 -37.56 -47.30 19.99
CA ARG A 228 -38.96 -47.30 19.53
C ARG A 228 -39.70 -46.02 19.88
N TYR A 229 -39.30 -45.36 20.96
CA TYR A 229 -39.97 -44.16 21.45
C TYR A 229 -39.09 -42.93 21.55
N ILE A 230 -37.74 -43.06 21.53
CA ILE A 230 -36.84 -41.91 21.50
C ILE A 230 -37.11 -40.97 20.31
N VAL A 231 -37.58 -41.51 19.18
CA VAL A 231 -37.95 -40.73 17.98
C VAL A 231 -39.07 -39.71 18.22
N TYR A 232 -39.89 -39.91 19.27
CA TYR A 232 -40.95 -38.98 19.67
C TYR A 232 -40.49 -38.01 20.77
N VAL A 233 -39.28 -38.17 21.30
CA VAL A 233 -38.73 -37.29 22.34
C VAL A 233 -38.15 -36.05 21.66
N PRO A 234 -38.53 -34.83 22.11
CA PRO A 234 -37.89 -33.62 21.66
C PRO A 234 -36.39 -33.60 21.94
N HIS A 235 -35.63 -33.13 20.96
CA HIS A 235 -34.18 -33.10 20.99
C HIS A 235 -33.63 -31.91 20.22
N ASP A 236 -32.50 -31.40 20.69
CA ASP A 236 -31.75 -30.36 20.00
C ASP A 236 -30.35 -30.89 19.66
N ARG A 237 -29.68 -30.22 18.71
CA ARG A 237 -28.33 -30.59 18.27
C ARG A 237 -27.32 -29.57 18.75
N THR A 238 -26.21 -30.06 19.28
CA THR A 238 -25.05 -29.24 19.64
C THR A 238 -23.81 -29.68 18.88
N ARG A 239 -22.91 -28.72 18.60
CA ARG A 239 -21.63 -29.01 17.92
C ARG A 239 -20.60 -29.48 18.94
N VAL A 240 -20.00 -30.64 18.68
CA VAL A 240 -18.90 -31.23 19.45
C VAL A 240 -17.68 -31.43 18.54
N LYS A 241 -16.51 -31.74 19.12
CA LYS A 241 -15.25 -31.90 18.36
C LYS A 241 -15.34 -32.92 17.21
N ARG A 242 -16.22 -33.93 17.33
CA ARG A 242 -16.37 -35.04 16.37
C ARG A 242 -17.70 -35.02 15.58
N GLY A 243 -18.34 -33.85 15.47
CA GLY A 243 -19.58 -33.68 14.68
C GLY A 243 -20.71 -33.03 15.48
N MET A 244 -21.93 -33.48 15.23
CA MET A 244 -23.12 -33.04 15.96
C MET A 244 -23.55 -34.12 16.95
N GLU A 245 -23.96 -33.71 18.14
CA GLU A 245 -24.51 -34.58 19.18
C GLU A 245 -25.97 -34.18 19.44
N GLU A 246 -26.86 -35.18 19.52
CA GLU A 246 -28.27 -34.99 19.87
C GLU A 246 -28.44 -35.02 21.39
N LEU A 247 -29.15 -34.03 21.90
CA LEU A 247 -29.38 -33.80 23.32
C LEU A 247 -30.87 -33.89 23.65
N PHE A 248 -31.20 -34.58 24.74
CA PHE A 248 -32.56 -34.89 25.14
C PHE A 248 -32.83 -34.48 26.59
N LEU A 249 -34.07 -34.09 26.89
CA LEU A 249 -34.49 -33.83 28.26
C LEU A 249 -34.93 -35.15 28.93
N SER A 250 -34.23 -35.55 30.01
CA SER A 250 -34.46 -36.84 30.70
C SER A 250 -35.89 -37.00 31.22
N SER A 251 -36.50 -35.92 31.73
CA SER A 251 -37.90 -35.94 32.19
C SER A 251 -38.90 -36.23 31.07
N THR A 252 -38.68 -35.66 29.89
CA THR A 252 -39.57 -35.86 28.73
C THR A 252 -39.43 -37.27 28.18
N PHE A 253 -38.19 -37.77 28.11
CA PHE A 253 -37.91 -39.16 27.77
C PHE A 253 -38.67 -40.11 28.71
N LYS A 254 -38.58 -39.89 30.03
CA LYS A 254 -39.28 -40.71 31.03
C LYS A 254 -40.80 -40.69 30.85
N SER A 255 -41.40 -39.51 30.61
CA SER A 255 -42.85 -39.39 30.39
C SER A 255 -43.33 -40.19 29.18
N ILE A 256 -42.59 -40.13 28.06
CA ILE A 256 -42.92 -40.86 26.83
C ILE A 256 -42.69 -42.36 27.02
N SER A 257 -41.61 -42.75 27.71
CA SER A 257 -41.31 -44.15 28.06
C SER A 257 -42.41 -44.77 28.92
N ASP A 258 -42.90 -44.03 29.93
CA ASP A 258 -43.98 -44.47 30.81
C ASP A 258 -45.31 -44.63 30.06
N ASP A 259 -45.64 -43.71 29.16
CA ASP A 259 -46.82 -43.81 28.31
C ASP A 259 -46.74 -45.01 27.35
N TYR A 260 -45.59 -45.20 26.70
CA TYR A 260 -45.32 -46.38 25.87
C TYR A 260 -45.53 -47.69 26.66
N ARG A 261 -44.95 -47.76 27.86
CA ARG A 261 -45.03 -48.94 28.73
C ARG A 261 -46.46 -49.23 29.20
N LYS A 262 -47.31 -48.21 29.39
CA LYS A 262 -48.72 -48.38 29.80
C LYS A 262 -49.62 -48.72 28.62
N SER A 263 -49.39 -48.11 27.47
CA SER A 263 -50.30 -48.13 26.32
C SER A 263 -49.98 -49.23 25.31
N VAL A 264 -48.72 -49.67 25.21
CA VAL A 264 -48.26 -50.62 24.18
C VAL A 264 -47.86 -51.98 24.72
N LYS A 265 -47.24 -52.05 25.92
CA LYS A 265 -46.82 -53.33 26.50
C LYS A 265 -47.99 -54.03 27.18
N VAL A 266 -48.30 -55.26 26.75
CA VAL A 266 -49.37 -56.12 27.26
C VAL A 266 -48.80 -57.32 28.02
N LEU A 267 -49.56 -57.91 28.94
CA LEU A 267 -49.13 -59.12 29.65
C LEU A 267 -49.33 -60.35 28.75
N ASN A 268 -48.31 -61.20 28.63
CA ASN A 268 -48.43 -62.53 28.03
C ASN A 268 -48.91 -63.57 29.08
N ASP A 269 -49.07 -64.82 28.65
CA ASP A 269 -49.49 -65.93 29.53
C ASP A 269 -48.52 -66.21 30.68
N ALA A 270 -47.26 -65.80 30.56
CA ALA A 270 -46.24 -65.87 31.61
C ALA A 270 -46.26 -64.65 32.56
N GLY A 271 -47.20 -63.71 32.38
CA GLY A 271 -47.27 -62.47 33.18
C GLY A 271 -46.20 -61.44 32.83
N GLU A 272 -45.49 -61.62 31.72
CA GLU A 272 -44.44 -60.72 31.24
C GLU A 272 -45.00 -59.67 30.28
N ARG A 273 -44.44 -58.46 30.32
CA ARG A 273 -44.84 -57.38 29.42
C ARG A 273 -44.23 -57.55 28.02
N VAL A 274 -45.04 -57.95 27.06
CA VAL A 274 -44.70 -58.08 25.63
C VAL A 274 -45.28 -56.94 24.78
N THR A 275 -44.77 -56.73 23.57
CA THR A 275 -45.27 -55.65 22.70
C THR A 275 -46.48 -56.12 21.90
N ASP A 276 -47.58 -55.39 21.96
CA ASP A 276 -48.73 -55.58 21.07
C ASP A 276 -48.58 -54.71 19.81
N ALA A 277 -48.58 -55.33 18.63
CA ALA A 277 -48.38 -54.64 17.36
C ALA A 277 -49.55 -53.70 16.99
N GLN A 278 -50.78 -54.06 17.34
CA GLN A 278 -51.97 -53.24 17.08
C GLN A 278 -51.97 -52.01 18.00
N LYS A 279 -51.67 -52.19 19.30
CA LYS A 279 -51.54 -51.07 20.24
C LYS A 279 -50.37 -50.17 19.90
N LEU A 280 -49.26 -50.73 19.43
CA LEU A 280 -48.13 -49.95 18.92
C LEU A 280 -48.56 -49.06 17.75
N ALA A 281 -49.25 -49.61 16.75
CA ALA A 281 -49.74 -48.84 15.61
C ALA A 281 -50.71 -47.73 16.04
N ALA A 282 -51.66 -48.05 16.93
CA ALA A 282 -52.62 -47.08 17.48
C ALA A 282 -51.95 -45.98 18.33
N TRP A 283 -50.87 -46.29 19.03
CA TRP A 283 -50.09 -45.33 19.83
C TRP A 283 -49.18 -44.44 18.99
N LYS A 284 -48.58 -44.97 17.92
CA LYS A 284 -47.69 -44.21 17.03
C LYS A 284 -48.40 -43.04 16.35
N LEU A 285 -49.66 -43.20 15.95
CA LEU A 285 -50.42 -42.15 15.24
C LEU A 285 -50.56 -40.84 16.05
N PRO A 286 -51.09 -40.83 17.30
CA PRO A 286 -51.16 -39.62 18.11
C PRO A 286 -49.78 -39.10 18.51
N MET A 287 -48.77 -39.96 18.70
CA MET A 287 -47.40 -39.49 19.01
C MET A 287 -46.73 -38.79 17.83
N ASN A 288 -46.91 -39.29 16.60
CA ASN A 288 -46.48 -38.60 15.40
C ASN A 288 -47.15 -37.23 15.28
N THR A 289 -48.46 -37.15 15.56
CA THR A 289 -49.21 -35.89 15.53
C THR A 289 -48.65 -34.90 16.54
N LYS A 290 -48.51 -35.29 17.81
CA LYS A 290 -47.91 -34.45 18.87
C LYS A 290 -46.48 -34.00 18.50
N ARG A 291 -45.67 -34.92 17.98
CA ARG A 291 -44.27 -34.62 17.62
C ARG A 291 -44.19 -33.64 16.45
N THR A 292 -45.03 -33.81 15.43
CA THR A 292 -45.08 -32.92 14.25
C THR A 292 -45.60 -31.53 14.61
N GLU A 293 -46.65 -31.43 15.44
CA GLU A 293 -47.14 -30.15 15.97
C GLU A 293 -46.07 -29.43 16.78
N HIS A 294 -45.37 -30.15 17.68
CA HIS A 294 -44.28 -29.61 18.47
C HIS A 294 -43.12 -29.13 17.58
N GLN A 295 -42.70 -29.92 16.59
CA GLN A 295 -41.65 -29.52 15.65
C GLN A 295 -42.04 -28.32 14.79
N HIS A 296 -43.29 -28.27 14.32
CA HIS A 296 -43.81 -27.11 13.60
C HIS A 296 -43.72 -25.85 14.49
N TYR A 297 -44.11 -25.98 15.75
CA TYR A 297 -44.01 -24.90 16.72
C TYR A 297 -42.57 -24.46 16.99
N THR A 298 -41.65 -25.41 17.18
CA THR A 298 -40.20 -25.17 17.31
C THR A 298 -39.69 -24.32 16.16
N ARG A 299 -40.04 -24.69 14.90
CA ARG A 299 -39.64 -23.93 13.71
C ARG A 299 -40.17 -22.50 13.69
N LEU A 300 -41.42 -22.27 14.11
CA LEU A 300 -41.98 -20.92 14.21
C LEU A 300 -41.18 -20.06 15.20
N CYS A 301 -40.80 -20.61 16.34
CA CYS A 301 -40.00 -19.91 17.34
C CYS A 301 -38.58 -19.59 16.85
N GLU A 302 -37.94 -20.56 16.20
CA GLU A 302 -36.62 -20.38 15.57
C GLU A 302 -36.65 -19.30 14.50
N GLN A 303 -37.64 -19.34 13.60
CA GLN A 303 -37.81 -18.36 12.53
C GLN A 303 -38.04 -16.97 13.09
N TRP A 304 -38.93 -16.82 14.08
CA TRP A 304 -39.19 -15.53 14.71
C TRP A 304 -37.94 -14.99 15.42
N SER A 305 -37.25 -15.82 16.21
CA SER A 305 -36.03 -15.44 16.93
C SER A 305 -34.89 -15.08 15.97
N LYS A 306 -34.78 -15.78 14.84
CA LYS A 306 -33.85 -15.43 13.76
C LYS A 306 -34.22 -14.08 13.14
N GLY A 307 -35.49 -13.88 12.76
CA GLY A 307 -35.95 -12.61 12.18
C GLY A 307 -35.71 -11.40 13.08
N GLN A 308 -35.88 -11.54 14.40
CA GLN A 308 -35.55 -10.47 15.36
C GLN A 308 -34.05 -10.14 15.40
N ARG A 309 -33.19 -11.17 15.30
CA ARG A 309 -31.73 -10.96 15.24
C ARG A 309 -31.31 -10.31 13.93
N ASP A 310 -31.84 -10.79 12.81
CA ASP A 310 -31.56 -10.27 11.47
C ASP A 310 -32.02 -8.80 11.38
N SER A 311 -33.23 -8.48 11.82
CA SER A 311 -33.75 -7.10 11.89
C SER A 311 -32.86 -6.19 12.74
N ARG A 312 -32.41 -6.66 13.92
CA ARG A 312 -31.50 -5.88 14.75
C ARG A 312 -30.14 -5.68 14.08
N GLU A 313 -29.64 -6.67 13.36
CA GLU A 313 -28.39 -6.53 12.62
C GLU A 313 -28.53 -5.53 11.47
N ASP A 314 -29.65 -5.56 10.75
CA ASP A 314 -29.96 -4.62 9.68
C ASP A 314 -30.07 -3.18 10.22
N GLU A 315 -30.74 -2.95 11.36
CA GLU A 315 -30.76 -1.65 12.04
C GLU A 315 -29.33 -1.15 12.35
N LEU A 316 -28.49 -2.04 12.90
CA LEU A 316 -27.11 -1.68 13.24
C LEU A 316 -26.27 -1.42 11.98
N ARG A 317 -26.52 -2.15 10.89
CA ARG A 317 -25.90 -1.95 9.58
C ARG A 317 -26.29 -0.60 9.00
N GLU A 318 -27.57 -0.26 9.06
CA GLU A 318 -28.09 1.03 8.60
C GLU A 318 -27.46 2.19 9.37
N ILE A 319 -27.38 2.11 10.71
CA ILE A 319 -26.71 3.14 11.53
C ILE A 319 -25.24 3.30 11.15
N ARG A 320 -24.51 2.19 10.90
CA ARG A 320 -23.11 2.25 10.46
C ARG A 320 -22.99 2.89 9.07
N GLN A 321 -23.91 2.59 8.15
CA GLN A 321 -23.93 3.16 6.81
C GLN A 321 -24.24 4.66 6.84
N GLN A 322 -25.24 5.08 7.62
CA GLN A 322 -25.57 6.49 7.83
C GLN A 322 -24.37 7.25 8.42
N ARG A 323 -23.73 6.67 9.45
CA ARG A 323 -22.51 7.24 10.05
C ARG A 323 -21.39 7.37 9.02
N ARG A 324 -21.16 6.35 8.20
CA ARG A 324 -20.15 6.37 7.12
C ARG A 324 -20.42 7.52 6.15
N SER A 325 -21.65 7.64 5.65
CA SER A 325 -22.03 8.74 4.73
C SER A 325 -21.78 10.11 5.35
N GLN A 326 -22.17 10.32 6.61
CA GLN A 326 -21.95 11.60 7.29
C GLN A 326 -20.46 11.95 7.48
N ILE A 327 -19.61 10.93 7.72
CA ILE A 327 -18.16 11.13 7.79
C ILE A 327 -17.62 11.50 6.41
N GLU A 328 -18.04 10.79 5.36
CA GLU A 328 -17.66 11.05 3.97
C GLU A 328 -18.02 12.48 3.54
N ASP A 329 -19.27 12.89 3.76
CA ASP A 329 -19.75 14.23 3.41
C ASP A 329 -18.94 15.33 4.12
N ARG A 330 -18.69 15.18 5.43
CA ARG A 330 -17.88 16.15 6.20
C ARG A 330 -16.43 16.20 5.72
N LEU A 331 -15.85 15.06 5.37
CA LEU A 331 -14.48 15.02 4.83
C LEU A 331 -14.41 15.74 3.48
N ILE A 332 -15.40 15.55 2.61
CA ILE A 332 -15.51 16.26 1.33
C ILE A 332 -15.63 17.77 1.57
N GLU A 333 -16.50 18.21 2.48
CA GLU A 333 -16.65 19.63 2.84
C GLU A 333 -15.36 20.25 3.39
N LEU A 334 -14.53 19.48 4.09
CA LEU A 334 -13.23 19.90 4.62
C LEU A 334 -12.07 19.78 3.62
N GLY A 335 -12.37 19.45 2.36
CA GLY A 335 -11.38 19.39 1.27
C GLY A 335 -10.59 18.08 1.19
N TRP A 336 -11.05 17.00 1.81
CA TRP A 336 -10.44 15.67 1.74
C TRP A 336 -11.02 14.77 0.61
N GLY A 337 -11.89 15.32 -0.23
CA GLY A 337 -12.50 14.60 -1.35
C GLY A 337 -11.50 13.88 -2.27
N PRO A 338 -10.40 14.53 -2.72
CA PRO A 338 -9.40 13.88 -3.56
C PRO A 338 -8.73 12.67 -2.88
N GLU A 339 -8.45 12.74 -1.58
CA GLU A 339 -7.86 11.62 -0.85
C GLU A 339 -8.81 10.42 -0.74
N LEU A 340 -10.11 10.67 -0.60
CA LEU A 340 -11.12 9.60 -0.60
C LEU A 340 -11.21 8.90 -1.97
N GLU A 341 -11.02 9.65 -3.05
CA GLU A 341 -10.96 9.08 -4.40
C GLU A 341 -9.72 8.21 -4.58
N CYS A 342 -8.55 8.64 -4.09
CA CYS A 342 -7.33 7.83 -4.10
C CYS A 342 -7.56 6.49 -3.35
N LEU A 343 -8.17 6.53 -2.16
CA LEU A 343 -8.49 5.32 -1.39
C LEU A 343 -9.40 4.35 -2.16
N ARG A 344 -10.36 4.88 -2.95
CA ARG A 344 -11.27 4.09 -3.78
C ARG A 344 -10.52 3.36 -4.90
N GLN A 345 -9.54 4.03 -5.52
CA GLN A 345 -8.78 3.51 -6.66
C GLN A 345 -7.71 2.49 -6.25
N GLU A 346 -7.14 2.64 -5.05
CA GLU A 346 -5.98 1.86 -4.60
C GLU A 346 -6.34 0.55 -3.85
N ASN A 347 -7.62 0.15 -3.82
CA ASN A 347 -8.13 -0.97 -2.99
C ASN A 347 -7.79 -0.85 -1.48
N ALA A 348 -7.30 0.30 -1.01
CA ALA A 348 -7.00 0.58 0.39
C ALA A 348 -8.23 1.12 1.17
N SER A 349 -9.35 1.33 0.47
CA SER A 349 -10.63 1.83 1.01
C SER A 349 -11.10 1.04 2.24
N ASP A 350 -10.97 -0.28 2.21
CA ASP A 350 -11.52 -1.14 3.27
C ASP A 350 -10.81 -0.96 4.61
N ASN A 351 -9.49 -0.73 4.63
CA ASN A 351 -8.75 -0.53 5.88
C ASN A 351 -9.17 0.77 6.58
N PHE A 352 -9.40 1.83 5.81
CA PHE A 352 -9.87 3.10 6.35
C PHE A 352 -11.31 2.99 6.87
N TRP A 353 -12.25 2.53 6.06
CA TRP A 353 -13.67 2.49 6.45
C TRP A 353 -13.97 1.44 7.54
N ASN A 354 -13.15 0.40 7.69
CA ASN A 354 -13.27 -0.57 8.77
C ASN A 354 -12.61 -0.12 10.08
N HIS A 355 -12.00 1.06 10.15
CA HIS A 355 -11.40 1.56 11.38
C HIS A 355 -12.42 1.66 12.52
N LYS A 356 -12.02 1.27 13.73
CA LYS A 356 -12.90 1.15 14.92
C LYS A 356 -13.64 2.42 15.34
N LEU A 357 -13.13 3.60 14.97
CA LEU A 357 -13.78 4.90 15.24
C LEU A 357 -14.85 5.27 14.19
N ILE A 358 -14.72 4.69 12.99
CA ILE A 358 -15.58 4.93 11.83
C ILE A 358 -16.71 3.89 11.82
N ARG A 359 -16.37 2.60 11.89
CA ARG A 359 -17.33 1.47 11.86
C ARG A 359 -18.01 1.25 13.23
N GLN A 360 -18.78 2.23 13.68
CA GLN A 360 -19.55 2.16 14.93
C GLN A 360 -21.06 2.26 14.67
N SER A 361 -21.84 1.47 15.40
CA SER A 361 -23.31 1.56 15.41
C SER A 361 -23.80 2.63 16.41
N LYS A 362 -23.26 3.85 16.29
CA LYS A 362 -23.62 5.03 17.09
C LYS A 362 -23.76 6.22 16.15
N LEU A 363 -24.80 7.03 16.35
CA LEU A 363 -25.00 8.26 15.56
C LEU A 363 -23.80 9.20 15.72
N LEU A 364 -23.42 9.87 14.63
CA LEU A 364 -22.38 10.88 14.66
C LEU A 364 -22.99 12.21 15.11
N THR A 365 -22.61 12.67 16.30
CA THR A 365 -22.95 14.01 16.78
C THR A 365 -21.76 14.93 16.55
N ASP A 366 -21.97 16.25 16.52
CA ASP A 366 -20.88 17.22 16.33
C ASP A 366 -19.76 17.04 17.37
N ARG A 367 -20.13 16.81 18.64
CA ARG A 367 -19.15 16.55 19.70
C ARG A 367 -18.32 15.29 19.45
N LEU A 368 -18.92 14.23 18.89
CA LEU A 368 -18.20 13.00 18.57
C LEU A 368 -17.34 13.19 17.32
N TRP A 369 -17.81 13.97 16.34
CA TRP A 369 -17.04 14.34 15.17
C TRP A 369 -15.75 15.06 15.58
N ASP A 370 -15.85 16.09 16.43
CA ASP A 370 -14.68 16.84 16.91
C ASP A 370 -13.65 15.95 17.62
N GLN A 371 -14.11 14.90 18.31
CA GLN A 371 -13.23 13.93 18.97
C GLN A 371 -12.50 12.99 18.01
N ILE A 372 -13.15 12.53 16.95
CA ILE A 372 -12.55 11.55 16.02
C ILE A 372 -11.79 12.21 14.86
N THR A 373 -12.10 13.48 14.55
CA THR A 373 -11.54 14.22 13.41
C THR A 373 -10.00 14.22 13.39
N PRO A 374 -9.27 14.49 14.49
CA PRO A 374 -7.80 14.49 14.47
C PRO A 374 -7.21 13.15 14.03
N THR A 375 -7.72 12.04 14.56
CA THR A 375 -7.29 10.70 14.18
C THR A 375 -7.64 10.37 12.74
N ILE A 376 -8.80 10.81 12.25
CA ILE A 376 -9.17 10.61 10.84
C ILE A 376 -8.20 11.36 9.92
N PHE A 377 -7.80 12.58 10.27
CA PHE A 377 -6.81 13.34 9.49
C PHE A 377 -5.43 12.69 9.52
N GLU A 378 -4.99 12.16 10.66
CA GLU A 378 -3.74 11.39 10.74
C GLU A 378 -3.75 10.16 9.82
N LEU A 379 -4.89 9.45 9.73
CA LEU A 379 -5.04 8.31 8.82
C LEU A 379 -5.03 8.72 7.34
N LEU A 380 -5.55 9.90 7.01
CA LEU A 380 -5.62 10.40 5.63
C LEU A 380 -4.34 11.12 5.18
N GLN A 381 -3.50 11.60 6.11
CA GLN A 381 -2.31 12.36 5.74
C GLN A 381 -1.32 11.60 4.84
N PRO A 382 -0.99 10.32 5.10
CA PRO A 382 -0.12 9.57 4.19
C PRO A 382 -0.66 9.48 2.76
N VAL A 383 -1.99 9.43 2.60
CA VAL A 383 -2.66 9.42 1.30
C VAL A 383 -2.51 10.78 0.62
N ARG A 384 -2.70 11.89 1.34
CA ARG A 384 -2.48 13.25 0.84
C ARG A 384 -1.04 13.47 0.42
N ASP A 385 -0.08 13.09 1.25
CA ASP A 385 1.35 13.22 0.97
C ASP A 385 1.75 12.44 -0.29
N ARG A 386 1.22 11.23 -0.44
CA ARG A 386 1.42 10.41 -1.64
C ARG A 386 0.80 11.08 -2.87
N ARG A 387 -0.46 11.52 -2.80
CA ARG A 387 -1.16 12.19 -3.90
C ARG A 387 -0.40 13.43 -4.37
N LEU A 388 -0.04 14.31 -3.43
CA LEU A 388 0.71 15.53 -3.73
C LEU A 388 2.09 15.23 -4.33
N ARG A 389 2.76 14.16 -3.88
CA ARG A 389 4.02 13.71 -4.49
C ARG A 389 3.82 13.31 -5.95
N VAL A 390 2.79 12.50 -6.25
CA VAL A 390 2.49 12.04 -7.61
C VAL A 390 2.09 13.22 -8.51
N GLU A 391 1.22 14.11 -8.05
CA GLU A 391 0.82 15.31 -8.79
C GLU A 391 2.02 16.20 -9.12
N ARG A 392 2.92 16.40 -8.15
CA ARG A 392 4.15 17.16 -8.34
C ARG A 392 5.07 16.52 -9.38
N VAL A 393 5.27 15.20 -9.34
CA VAL A 393 6.05 14.45 -10.35
C VAL A 393 5.43 14.62 -11.73
N ASN A 394 4.11 14.46 -11.85
CA ASN A 394 3.37 14.57 -13.10
C ASN A 394 3.43 16.00 -13.69
N ALA A 395 3.51 17.03 -12.85
CA ALA A 395 3.69 18.41 -13.29
C ALA A 395 5.14 18.70 -13.73
N LEU A 396 6.13 18.18 -13.00
CA LEU A 396 7.54 18.48 -13.23
C LEU A 396 8.12 17.74 -14.44
N LYS A 397 7.76 16.46 -14.63
CA LYS A 397 8.32 15.63 -15.71
C LYS A 397 8.15 16.25 -17.11
N PRO A 398 6.94 16.70 -17.53
CA PRO A 398 6.77 17.36 -18.82
C PRO A 398 7.57 18.65 -18.97
N ARG A 399 7.76 19.41 -17.87
CA ARG A 399 8.56 20.66 -17.91
C ARG A 399 10.02 20.37 -18.20
N TYR A 400 10.61 19.38 -17.54
CA TYR A 400 11.99 18.95 -17.80
C TYR A 400 12.16 18.42 -19.23
N GLU A 401 11.19 17.64 -19.73
CA GLU A 401 11.21 17.14 -21.10
C GLU A 401 11.11 18.27 -22.13
N ALA A 402 10.26 19.28 -21.89
CA ALA A 402 10.10 20.44 -22.77
C ALA A 402 11.36 21.32 -22.78
N LEU A 403 11.91 21.63 -21.60
CA LEU A 403 13.15 22.40 -21.49
C LEU A 403 14.31 21.68 -22.19
N LYS A 404 14.41 20.35 -22.04
CA LYS A 404 15.42 19.55 -22.74
C LYS A 404 15.27 19.66 -24.26
N ARG A 405 14.05 19.53 -24.79
CA ARG A 405 13.80 19.68 -26.24
C ARG A 405 14.25 21.05 -26.74
N CYS A 406 13.88 22.12 -26.05
CA CYS A 406 14.26 23.48 -26.42
C CYS A 406 15.79 23.66 -26.39
N TYR A 407 16.44 23.14 -25.36
CA TYR A 407 17.90 23.13 -25.24
C TYR A 407 18.58 22.38 -26.40
N ASP A 408 18.14 21.16 -26.69
CA ASP A 408 18.70 20.33 -27.76
C ASP A 408 18.55 21.04 -29.13
N ILE A 409 17.39 21.68 -29.39
CA ILE A 409 17.14 22.46 -30.62
C ILE A 409 18.09 23.65 -30.70
N TYR A 410 18.24 24.40 -29.62
CA TYR A 410 19.15 25.55 -29.57
C TYR A 410 20.58 25.12 -29.89
N ILE A 411 21.11 24.09 -29.21
CA ILE A 411 22.46 23.57 -29.46
C ILE A 411 22.60 23.07 -30.90
N PHE A 412 21.58 22.41 -31.45
CA PHE A 412 21.61 21.93 -32.83
C PHE A 412 21.71 23.07 -33.86
N GLN A 413 21.03 24.19 -33.62
CA GLN A 413 21.04 25.36 -34.51
C GLN A 413 22.38 26.13 -34.49
N GLN A 414 23.13 26.04 -33.39
CA GLN A 414 24.39 26.76 -33.22
C GLN A 414 25.59 25.97 -33.75
N LYS A 415 25.98 26.23 -35.01
CA LYS A 415 27.11 25.53 -35.67
C LYS A 415 28.45 25.69 -34.93
N ASN A 416 28.68 26.82 -34.26
CA ASN A 416 29.95 27.11 -33.58
C ASN A 416 30.09 26.38 -32.23
N LEU A 417 28.98 26.11 -31.55
CA LEU A 417 29.01 25.47 -30.23
C LEU A 417 29.52 24.04 -30.28
N LYS A 418 29.31 23.32 -31.38
CA LYS A 418 29.90 21.99 -31.59
C LYS A 418 31.42 22.02 -31.61
N LYS A 419 32.02 23.13 -32.06
CA LYS A 419 33.47 23.32 -32.15
C LYS A 419 34.09 23.92 -30.89
N SER A 420 33.34 24.67 -30.09
CA SER A 420 33.83 25.28 -28.85
C SER A 420 33.48 24.46 -27.59
N GLY A 421 32.62 23.46 -27.72
CA GLY A 421 32.02 22.74 -26.59
C GLY A 421 30.80 23.47 -26.03
N PHE A 422 29.93 22.70 -25.39
CA PHE A 422 28.69 23.15 -24.76
C PHE A 422 28.37 22.33 -23.50
N PRO A 423 27.64 22.91 -22.52
CA PRO A 423 27.29 22.21 -21.29
C PRO A 423 26.41 20.97 -21.53
N PRO A 424 26.61 19.88 -20.80
CA PRO A 424 25.58 18.86 -20.63
C PRO A 424 24.29 19.48 -20.07
N PHE A 425 23.14 18.94 -20.46
CA PHE A 425 21.84 19.44 -19.98
C PHE A 425 21.70 19.36 -18.45
N GLY A 426 22.41 18.44 -17.79
CA GLY A 426 22.49 18.40 -16.33
C GLY A 426 22.98 19.70 -15.70
N ASP A 427 23.97 20.40 -16.29
CA ASP A 427 24.44 21.70 -15.80
C ASP A 427 23.39 22.80 -15.97
N VAL A 428 22.59 22.72 -17.03
CA VAL A 428 21.48 23.64 -17.28
C VAL A 428 20.40 23.47 -16.20
N ILE A 429 20.08 22.22 -15.85
CA ILE A 429 19.13 21.90 -14.77
C ILE A 429 19.59 22.49 -13.42
N GLU A 430 20.88 22.42 -13.09
CA GLU A 430 21.42 22.98 -11.83
C GLU A 430 21.66 24.49 -11.87
N SER A 431 21.54 25.11 -13.04
CA SER A 431 21.68 26.56 -13.18
C SER A 431 20.42 27.32 -12.75
N HIS A 432 20.55 28.64 -12.61
CA HIS A 432 19.41 29.52 -12.38
C HIS A 432 18.35 29.44 -13.50
N ILE A 433 18.76 29.11 -14.74
CA ILE A 433 17.84 28.90 -15.88
C ILE A 433 16.94 27.69 -15.60
N GLY A 434 17.53 26.57 -15.18
CA GLY A 434 16.78 25.38 -14.77
C GLY A 434 15.91 25.65 -13.54
N TYR A 435 16.45 26.36 -12.55
CA TYR A 435 15.73 26.63 -11.31
C TYR A 435 14.50 27.53 -11.51
N ASP A 436 14.66 28.67 -12.20
CA ASP A 436 13.59 29.66 -12.38
C ASP A 436 12.42 29.08 -13.18
N ILE A 437 12.73 28.37 -14.27
CA ILE A 437 11.72 27.75 -15.13
C ILE A 437 10.93 26.66 -14.38
N ILE A 438 11.65 25.81 -13.65
CA ILE A 438 11.06 24.59 -13.09
C ILE A 438 10.36 24.86 -11.75
N PHE A 439 10.96 25.67 -10.87
CA PHE A 439 10.54 25.81 -9.47
C PHE A 439 9.86 27.13 -9.12
N ASN A 440 10.12 28.23 -9.83
CA ASN A 440 9.41 29.49 -9.59
C ASN A 440 8.02 29.53 -10.27
N THR A 441 7.65 28.49 -11.03
CA THR A 441 6.32 28.31 -11.63
C THR A 441 5.44 27.40 -10.75
N PRO A 442 4.24 27.83 -10.31
CA PRO A 442 3.29 27.00 -9.56
C PRO A 442 3.01 25.65 -10.23
N TYR A 443 2.97 24.55 -9.47
CA TYR A 443 2.85 23.19 -10.01
C TYR A 443 1.54 22.96 -10.78
N GLU A 444 0.48 23.72 -10.50
CA GLU A 444 -0.81 23.60 -11.17
C GLU A 444 -0.82 24.17 -12.60
N GLN A 445 0.22 24.92 -13.00
CA GLN A 445 0.29 25.56 -14.31
C GLN A 445 1.01 24.67 -15.33
N THR A 446 0.35 24.36 -16.44
CA THR A 446 1.00 23.78 -17.62
C THR A 446 1.74 24.89 -18.37
N LEU A 447 3.05 24.75 -18.52
CA LEU A 447 3.87 25.67 -19.31
C LEU A 447 3.84 25.25 -20.78
N SER A 448 3.51 26.18 -21.68
CA SER A 448 3.76 26.01 -23.11
C SER A 448 5.25 26.19 -23.41
N GLU A 449 5.72 25.71 -24.56
CA GLU A 449 7.13 25.85 -24.95
C GLU A 449 7.54 27.33 -25.06
N ASP A 450 6.62 28.22 -25.46
CA ASP A 450 6.83 29.67 -25.54
C ASP A 450 7.11 30.32 -24.16
N ALA A 451 6.72 29.66 -23.06
CA ALA A 451 6.95 30.18 -21.71
C ALA A 451 8.44 30.10 -21.29
N PHE A 452 9.28 29.44 -22.09
CA PHE A 452 10.72 29.31 -21.84
C PHE A 452 11.54 30.37 -22.60
N ASP A 453 10.93 31.16 -23.48
CA ASP A 453 11.65 32.03 -24.42
C ASP A 453 12.52 33.09 -23.72
N GLU A 454 12.03 33.73 -22.65
CA GLU A 454 12.79 34.76 -21.93
C GLU A 454 14.01 34.19 -21.19
N GLU A 455 13.88 33.00 -20.63
CA GLU A 455 14.97 32.30 -19.96
C GLU A 455 15.95 31.68 -20.95
N LEU A 456 15.48 31.21 -22.11
CA LEU A 456 16.34 30.74 -23.20
C LEU A 456 17.20 31.87 -23.79
N LYS A 457 16.77 33.14 -23.73
CA LYS A 457 17.64 34.29 -24.09
C LYS A 457 18.86 34.44 -23.18
N LYS A 458 18.84 33.86 -21.97
CA LYS A 458 19.97 33.87 -21.03
C LYS A 458 20.97 32.74 -21.32
N LEU A 459 20.57 31.74 -22.13
CA LEU A 459 21.36 30.57 -22.44
C LEU A 459 22.72 30.88 -23.10
N PRO A 460 22.85 31.83 -24.06
CA PRO A 460 24.15 32.17 -24.66
C PRO A 460 25.17 32.62 -23.59
N ASN A 461 24.78 33.57 -22.73
CA ASN A 461 25.65 34.08 -21.66
C ASN A 461 26.04 32.97 -20.68
N PHE A 462 25.08 32.10 -20.33
CA PHE A 462 25.36 30.95 -19.48
C PHE A 462 26.37 29.99 -20.10
N ILE A 463 26.24 29.68 -21.39
CA ILE A 463 27.16 28.79 -22.12
C ILE A 463 28.57 29.39 -22.15
N ASP A 464 28.70 30.69 -22.41
CA ASP A 464 29.99 31.37 -22.44
C ASP A 464 30.67 31.36 -21.06
N ASP A 465 29.93 31.67 -20.01
CA ASP A 465 30.44 31.66 -18.63
C ASP A 465 30.72 30.24 -18.13
N TRP A 466 29.93 29.25 -18.57
CA TRP A 466 30.17 27.85 -18.28
C TRP A 466 31.45 27.37 -18.98
N ASN A 467 31.61 27.65 -20.28
CA ASN A 467 32.80 27.27 -21.05
C ASN A 467 34.05 27.88 -20.43
N LYS A 468 34.07 29.17 -20.07
CA LYS A 468 35.21 29.80 -19.40
C LYS A 468 35.60 29.10 -18.10
N ARG A 469 34.61 28.80 -17.24
CA ARG A 469 34.85 28.11 -15.97
C ARG A 469 35.35 26.68 -16.19
N LYS A 470 34.73 25.92 -17.09
CA LYS A 470 35.11 24.53 -17.33
C LYS A 470 36.41 24.37 -18.09
N THR A 471 36.78 25.32 -18.94
CA THR A 471 38.12 25.40 -19.52
C THR A 471 39.16 25.64 -18.42
N GLN A 472 38.88 26.52 -17.45
CA GLN A 472 39.76 26.71 -16.31
C GLN A 472 39.89 25.43 -15.46
N ASP A 473 38.77 24.73 -15.18
CA ASP A 473 38.79 23.44 -14.47
C ASP A 473 39.70 22.41 -15.19
N LEU A 474 39.69 22.35 -16.53
CA LEU A 474 40.58 21.46 -17.31
C LEU A 474 42.05 21.89 -17.22
N VAL A 475 42.34 23.19 -17.28
CA VAL A 475 43.70 23.71 -17.08
C VAL A 475 44.21 23.29 -15.71
N GLU A 476 43.41 23.44 -14.66
CA GLU A 476 43.76 23.00 -13.30
C GLU A 476 44.00 21.49 -13.19
N ILE A 477 43.28 20.68 -13.98
CA ILE A 477 43.53 19.23 -14.05
C ILE A 477 44.91 18.94 -14.66
N VAL A 478 45.27 19.60 -15.77
CA VAL A 478 46.58 19.41 -16.44
C VAL A 478 47.73 19.98 -15.59
N GLN A 479 47.50 21.11 -14.90
CA GLN A 479 48.49 21.77 -14.04
C GLN A 479 48.99 20.92 -12.88
N LYS A 480 48.26 19.87 -12.49
CA LYS A 480 48.72 18.88 -11.50
C LYS A 480 49.98 18.14 -11.96
N ASP A 481 50.13 17.93 -13.26
CA ASP A 481 51.26 17.23 -13.86
C ASP A 481 52.21 18.15 -14.65
N ILE A 482 51.69 19.27 -15.18
CA ILE A 482 52.41 20.26 -16.00
C ILE A 482 52.09 21.66 -15.47
N PRO A 483 52.83 22.18 -14.47
CA PRO A 483 52.51 23.43 -13.78
C PRO A 483 52.37 24.67 -14.70
N GLU A 484 53.09 24.69 -15.82
CA GLU A 484 53.08 25.78 -16.80
C GLU A 484 51.94 25.68 -17.83
N ALA A 485 51.05 24.68 -17.69
CA ALA A 485 49.95 24.49 -18.63
C ALA A 485 49.00 25.70 -18.66
N THR A 486 48.62 26.08 -19.87
CA THR A 486 47.67 27.16 -20.17
C THR A 486 46.51 26.63 -21.00
N VAL A 487 45.58 27.51 -21.37
CA VAL A 487 44.46 27.15 -22.26
C VAL A 487 44.97 26.61 -23.60
N ASP A 488 46.08 27.14 -24.13
CA ASP A 488 46.66 26.69 -25.40
C ASP A 488 47.18 25.25 -25.30
N THR A 489 47.64 24.85 -24.11
CA THR A 489 48.07 23.46 -23.84
C THR A 489 46.92 22.47 -24.04
N LEU A 490 45.66 22.87 -23.79
CA LEU A 490 44.50 22.00 -23.97
C LEU A 490 44.27 21.58 -25.42
N GLY A 491 44.59 22.45 -26.39
CA GLY A 491 44.38 22.19 -27.82
C GLY A 491 45.40 21.23 -28.44
N LEU A 492 46.51 20.95 -27.76
CA LEU A 492 47.56 20.08 -28.28
C LEU A 492 47.08 18.62 -28.37
N ALA A 493 47.47 17.93 -29.44
CA ALA A 493 47.16 16.51 -29.68
C ALA A 493 47.57 15.60 -28.52
N LYS A 494 48.71 15.92 -27.87
CA LYS A 494 49.22 15.17 -26.71
C LYS A 494 48.43 15.41 -25.43
N THR A 495 47.56 16.41 -25.38
CA THR A 495 46.76 16.72 -24.18
C THR A 495 45.47 15.92 -24.19
N VAL A 496 45.58 14.68 -23.72
CA VAL A 496 44.48 13.72 -23.68
C VAL A 496 43.94 13.54 -22.27
N PHE A 497 42.62 13.56 -22.16
CA PHE A 497 41.88 13.27 -20.94
C PHE A 497 41.31 11.86 -21.00
N VAL A 498 41.11 11.24 -19.84
CA VAL A 498 40.36 9.99 -19.71
C VAL A 498 39.24 10.08 -18.71
N CYS A 499 38.11 9.49 -19.08
CA CYS A 499 37.03 9.24 -18.16
C CYS A 499 37.28 7.97 -17.35
N GLU A 500 37.48 8.06 -16.04
CA GLU A 500 37.71 6.91 -15.16
C GLU A 500 36.54 5.93 -15.09
N THR A 501 35.33 6.37 -15.42
CA THR A 501 34.12 5.53 -15.42
C THR A 501 34.00 4.68 -16.69
N CYS A 502 34.03 5.27 -17.88
CA CYS A 502 33.89 4.54 -19.14
C CYS A 502 35.22 4.21 -19.84
N LYS A 503 36.35 4.67 -19.29
CA LYS A 503 37.71 4.51 -19.83
C LYS A 503 37.88 5.07 -21.24
N ASP A 504 37.10 6.09 -21.57
CA ASP A 504 37.14 6.75 -22.87
C ASP A 504 38.20 7.86 -22.91
N PHE A 505 38.81 8.06 -24.08
CA PHE A 505 39.80 9.10 -24.35
C PHE A 505 39.11 10.33 -24.94
N LEU A 506 39.45 11.50 -24.42
CA LEU A 506 38.75 12.75 -24.70
C LEU A 506 39.76 13.86 -24.95
N TRP A 507 39.50 14.69 -25.96
CA TRP A 507 40.29 15.87 -26.28
C TRP A 507 39.47 17.14 -26.05
N TYR A 508 40.15 18.28 -25.98
CA TYR A 508 39.48 19.57 -25.91
C TYR A 508 39.08 20.04 -27.31
N PRO A 509 37.83 20.53 -27.50
CA PRO A 509 36.79 20.78 -26.51
C PRO A 509 35.72 19.66 -26.40
N GLU A 510 35.88 18.53 -27.08
CA GLU A 510 34.94 17.39 -27.07
C GLU A 510 34.70 16.82 -25.67
N VAL A 511 35.69 16.93 -24.78
CA VAL A 511 35.61 16.52 -23.37
C VAL A 511 34.44 17.17 -22.63
N PHE A 512 33.98 18.36 -23.04
CA PHE A 512 32.79 19.00 -22.48
C PHE A 512 31.48 18.33 -22.86
N GLN A 513 31.44 17.70 -24.04
CA GLN A 513 30.27 16.98 -24.54
C GLN A 513 30.18 15.57 -23.96
N HIS A 514 31.24 15.12 -23.29
CA HIS A 514 31.31 13.81 -22.67
C HIS A 514 30.31 13.67 -21.52
N CYS A 515 29.22 12.97 -21.80
CA CYS A 515 28.21 12.62 -20.81
C CYS A 515 28.40 11.16 -20.38
N CYS A 516 29.27 10.92 -19.39
CA CYS A 516 29.37 9.58 -18.78
C CYS A 516 28.16 9.33 -17.87
N TYR A 517 27.03 9.01 -18.48
CA TYR A 517 25.93 8.37 -17.78
C TYR A 517 26.34 6.91 -17.56
N PRO A 518 26.26 6.33 -16.35
CA PRO A 518 26.62 4.93 -16.12
C PRO A 518 25.86 4.02 -17.10
N ARG A 519 26.50 3.63 -18.21
CA ARG A 519 25.87 2.80 -19.24
C ARG A 519 25.93 1.36 -18.73
N ARG A 520 24.73 0.81 -18.49
CA ARG A 520 24.33 -0.60 -18.64
C ARG A 520 25.50 -1.55 -18.92
N ARG A 521 26.23 -1.99 -17.89
CA ARG A 521 26.63 -3.41 -17.89
C ARG A 521 25.35 -4.21 -17.66
N ALA A 522 25.33 -5.44 -18.19
CA ALA A 522 24.13 -6.25 -18.43
C ALA A 522 23.45 -6.80 -17.15
N ASP A 523 23.67 -6.17 -16.02
CA ASP A 523 23.14 -6.45 -14.70
C ASP A 523 22.09 -5.40 -14.35
N TRP A 524 20.84 -5.84 -14.40
CA TRP A 524 19.60 -5.08 -14.13
C TRP A 524 19.48 -4.60 -12.67
N GLU A 525 20.50 -4.77 -11.84
CA GLU A 525 20.44 -4.54 -10.39
C GLU A 525 21.20 -3.29 -9.90
N THR A 526 22.07 -2.64 -10.68
CA THR A 526 22.85 -1.48 -10.18
C THR A 526 22.89 -0.31 -11.15
N ARG A 527 21.78 0.41 -11.27
CA ARG A 527 21.83 1.82 -11.72
C ARG A 527 22.53 2.59 -10.59
N GLU A 528 23.78 2.99 -10.81
CA GLU A 528 24.50 3.86 -9.86
C GLU A 528 23.76 5.21 -9.84
N TYR A 529 22.89 5.36 -8.84
CA TYR A 529 22.03 6.51 -8.66
C TYR A 529 22.91 7.74 -8.43
N VAL A 530 22.90 8.70 -9.35
CA VAL A 530 23.59 9.97 -9.21
C VAL A 530 22.62 10.94 -8.52
N PRO A 531 22.80 11.26 -7.23
CA PRO A 531 21.89 12.14 -6.54
C PRO A 531 21.91 13.53 -7.18
N SER A 532 20.75 14.00 -7.62
CA SER A 532 20.55 15.43 -7.85
C SER A 532 20.42 16.13 -6.51
N ASN A 533 20.96 17.34 -6.40
CA ASN A 533 20.61 18.23 -5.30
C ASN A 533 19.11 18.57 -5.32
N LEU A 534 18.43 18.32 -6.44
CA LEU A 534 17.00 18.43 -6.66
C LEU A 534 16.22 17.13 -6.37
N ASP A 535 16.90 15.99 -6.18
CA ASP A 535 16.25 14.68 -5.95
C ASP A 535 15.54 14.61 -4.59
N ILE A 536 16.06 15.37 -3.63
CA ILE A 536 15.69 15.29 -2.21
C ILE A 536 14.22 15.70 -1.98
N TYR A 537 13.55 16.34 -2.95
CA TYR A 537 12.24 16.97 -2.74
C TYR A 537 11.08 16.45 -3.61
N HIS A 538 11.32 15.57 -4.58
CA HIS A 538 10.35 15.35 -5.67
C HIS A 538 10.00 13.91 -6.02
N GLY A 539 10.65 12.91 -5.41
CA GLY A 539 10.30 11.50 -5.65
C GLY A 539 10.61 10.99 -7.07
N PHE A 540 11.38 11.75 -7.86
CA PHE A 540 11.99 11.33 -9.12
C PHE A 540 13.28 12.11 -9.36
N ASN A 541 14.20 11.54 -10.16
CA ASN A 541 15.48 12.17 -10.50
C ASN A 541 15.44 12.81 -11.90
N PRO A 542 15.69 14.13 -12.04
CA PRO A 542 15.63 14.81 -13.33
C PRO A 542 16.74 14.38 -14.28
N TYR A 543 17.91 13.95 -13.79
CA TYR A 543 18.98 13.41 -14.63
C TYR A 543 18.59 12.08 -15.25
N ASP A 544 17.90 11.23 -14.49
CA ASP A 544 17.38 9.96 -14.98
C ASP A 544 16.29 10.15 -16.03
N GLN A 545 15.45 11.17 -15.84
CA GLN A 545 14.37 11.50 -16.76
C GLN A 545 14.91 12.10 -18.07
N CYS A 546 15.93 12.95 -18.01
CA CYS A 546 16.50 13.64 -19.16
C CYS A 546 17.72 12.93 -19.78
N GLY A 547 18.23 11.88 -19.15
CA GLY A 547 19.41 11.14 -19.60
C GLY A 547 20.69 11.98 -19.62
N SER A 548 20.81 12.98 -18.75
CA SER A 548 21.95 13.91 -18.72
C SER A 548 22.31 14.30 -17.29
N VAL A 549 23.59 14.15 -16.95
CA VAL A 549 24.17 14.55 -15.65
C VAL A 549 25.08 15.76 -15.86
N PRO A 550 25.26 16.62 -14.83
CA PRO A 550 26.20 17.73 -14.92
C PRO A 550 27.63 17.24 -15.20
N TRP A 551 28.38 18.02 -15.97
CA TRP A 551 29.74 17.71 -16.39
C TRP A 551 30.66 17.55 -15.19
N ASN A 552 31.35 16.41 -15.14
CA ASN A 552 32.30 16.07 -14.09
C ASN A 552 31.77 16.31 -12.65
N LYS A 553 30.45 16.15 -12.42
CA LYS A 553 29.80 16.40 -11.11
C LYS A 553 30.44 15.62 -9.97
N HIS A 554 30.86 14.40 -10.25
CA HIS A 554 31.81 13.69 -9.42
C HIS A 554 33.19 14.06 -9.94
N SER A 555 33.88 14.96 -9.23
CA SER A 555 35.17 15.57 -9.60
C SER A 555 36.32 14.59 -9.85
N THR A 556 36.05 13.29 -9.86
CA THR A 556 36.96 12.16 -10.01
C THR A 556 36.59 11.31 -11.23
N ARG A 557 35.97 11.89 -12.26
CA ARG A 557 35.70 11.15 -13.50
C ARG A 557 36.65 11.52 -14.62
N ILE A 558 37.03 12.77 -14.78
CA ILE A 558 37.92 13.18 -15.87
C ILE A 558 39.31 13.49 -15.31
N ILE A 559 40.33 12.79 -15.82
CA ILE A 559 41.74 12.96 -15.43
C ILE A 559 42.61 13.21 -16.67
N PHE A 560 43.70 13.95 -16.51
CA PHE A 560 44.75 14.05 -17.52
C PHE A 560 45.60 12.76 -17.51
N TRP A 561 45.83 12.15 -18.67
CA TRP A 561 46.63 10.92 -18.74
C TRP A 561 48.05 11.20 -19.21
N LYS A 562 48.95 11.45 -18.24
CA LYS A 562 50.36 11.73 -18.49
C LYS A 562 51.09 10.66 -19.31
N ASP A 563 50.95 9.39 -18.96
CA ASP A 563 51.66 8.31 -19.68
C ASP A 563 51.20 8.22 -21.14
N HIS A 564 49.89 8.37 -21.39
CA HIS A 564 49.36 8.37 -22.76
C HIS A 564 49.74 9.65 -23.53
N SER A 565 49.88 10.79 -22.84
CA SER A 565 50.40 12.03 -23.42
C SER A 565 51.85 11.85 -23.92
N ILE A 566 52.70 11.22 -23.12
CA ILE A 566 54.09 10.87 -23.51
C ILE A 566 54.07 9.90 -24.69
N HIS A 567 53.18 8.90 -24.64
CA HIS A 567 53.05 7.91 -25.69
C HIS A 567 52.64 8.53 -27.04
N LEU A 568 51.63 9.40 -27.04
CA LEU A 568 51.20 10.15 -28.22
C LEU A 568 52.31 11.03 -28.76
N SER A 569 53.03 11.73 -27.88
CA SER A 569 54.16 12.58 -28.29
C SER A 569 55.21 11.78 -29.07
N LEU A 570 55.50 10.56 -28.62
CA LEU A 570 56.47 9.69 -29.29
C LEU A 570 55.94 9.15 -30.62
N ILE A 571 54.66 8.77 -30.70
CA ILE A 571 54.01 8.38 -31.97
C ILE A 571 54.08 9.53 -32.98
N MET A 572 53.70 10.73 -32.56
CA MET A 572 53.71 11.93 -33.39
C MET A 572 55.11 12.20 -33.96
N GLN A 573 56.14 12.18 -33.11
CA GLN A 573 57.53 12.34 -33.54
C GLN A 573 57.95 11.28 -34.56
N THR A 574 57.60 10.01 -34.33
CA THR A 574 57.91 8.94 -35.31
C THR A 574 57.18 9.11 -36.63
N CYS A 575 56.01 9.76 -36.64
CA CYS A 575 55.24 10.06 -37.83
C CYS A 575 55.56 11.42 -38.46
N GLY A 576 56.54 12.17 -37.93
CA GLY A 576 56.94 13.48 -38.45
C GLY A 576 56.04 14.66 -38.04
N LEU A 577 55.20 14.49 -37.02
CA LEU A 577 54.45 15.58 -36.39
C LEU A 577 55.20 16.10 -35.15
N ASP A 578 55.18 17.41 -34.93
CA ASP A 578 55.74 18.04 -33.74
C ASP A 578 54.72 18.01 -32.58
N PRO A 579 55.00 17.31 -31.45
CA PRO A 579 54.11 17.24 -30.30
C PRO A 579 53.80 18.58 -29.62
N ASP A 580 54.64 19.59 -29.83
CA ASP A 580 54.47 20.90 -29.19
C ASP A 580 53.61 21.86 -30.02
N THR A 581 53.33 21.53 -31.29
CA THR A 581 52.53 22.39 -32.18
C THR A 581 51.33 21.70 -32.82
N ALA A 582 51.27 20.37 -32.80
CA ALA A 582 50.20 19.64 -33.47
C ALA A 582 48.93 19.56 -32.61
N PHE A 583 47.78 19.77 -33.26
CA PHE A 583 46.43 19.73 -32.69
C PHE A 583 45.79 18.37 -32.88
N HIS A 584 44.67 18.12 -32.20
CA HIS A 584 43.95 16.85 -32.32
C HIS A 584 43.58 16.52 -33.79
N GLU A 585 43.20 17.51 -34.60
CA GLU A 585 42.91 17.32 -36.02
C GLU A 585 44.12 16.87 -36.84
N ASP A 586 45.34 17.20 -36.41
CA ASP A 586 46.55 16.75 -37.09
C ASP A 586 46.77 15.23 -36.91
N LEU A 587 46.23 14.63 -35.84
CA LEU A 587 46.23 13.17 -35.68
C LEU A 587 45.35 12.47 -36.72
N ASP A 588 44.35 13.14 -37.29
CA ASP A 588 43.54 12.56 -38.36
C ASP A 588 44.36 12.34 -39.64
N SER A 589 45.40 13.15 -39.86
CA SER A 589 46.34 12.93 -40.97
C SER A 589 47.12 11.61 -40.82
N LEU A 590 47.25 11.09 -39.60
CA LEU A 590 47.89 9.82 -39.29
C LEU A 590 46.96 8.62 -39.46
N ASN A 591 45.66 8.82 -39.71
CA ASN A 591 44.70 7.73 -39.88
C ASN A 591 45.05 6.81 -41.05
N ASP A 592 45.77 7.32 -42.06
CA ASP A 592 46.22 6.54 -43.22
C ASP A 592 47.61 5.91 -43.03
N VAL A 593 48.35 6.28 -41.98
CA VAL A 593 49.68 5.74 -41.67
C VAL A 593 49.56 4.35 -41.03
N ILE A 594 50.45 3.44 -41.42
CA ILE A 594 50.53 2.09 -40.86
C ILE A 594 51.77 2.00 -40.00
N LEU A 595 51.56 1.51 -38.78
CA LEU A 595 52.54 1.50 -37.71
C LEU A 595 52.84 0.05 -37.33
N GLU A 596 54.12 -0.32 -37.34
CA GLU A 596 54.60 -1.62 -36.86
C GLU A 596 55.12 -1.52 -35.42
N CYS A 597 54.59 -2.37 -34.55
CA CYS A 597 55.12 -2.53 -33.20
C CYS A 597 56.21 -3.61 -33.21
N LYS A 598 57.48 -3.20 -33.34
CA LYS A 598 58.63 -4.09 -33.24
C LYS A 598 58.72 -4.83 -31.88
N PRO A 599 58.40 -4.20 -30.73
CA PRO A 599 58.38 -4.91 -29.44
C PRO A 599 57.31 -6.00 -29.32
N CYS A 600 56.23 -5.91 -30.11
CA CYS A 600 55.14 -6.88 -30.12
C CYS A 600 55.44 -8.12 -30.98
N TYR A 601 56.69 -8.30 -31.42
CA TYR A 601 57.12 -9.41 -32.25
C TYR A 601 57.22 -10.71 -31.44
N HIS A 602 56.32 -11.65 -31.68
CA HIS A 602 56.30 -12.97 -31.02
C HIS A 602 56.07 -14.10 -32.04
N ASN A 603 56.80 -15.21 -31.91
CA ASN A 603 56.66 -16.42 -32.72
C ASN A 603 56.70 -16.21 -34.25
N GLY A 604 57.61 -15.35 -34.74
CA GLY A 604 57.71 -15.09 -36.17
C GLY A 604 56.52 -14.31 -36.72
N ARG A 605 55.88 -13.46 -35.91
CA ARG A 605 54.75 -12.63 -36.36
C ARG A 605 55.00 -11.15 -36.18
N ARG A 606 54.76 -10.37 -37.23
CA ARG A 606 54.82 -8.89 -37.25
C ARG A 606 53.46 -8.29 -36.95
N ASN A 607 53.43 -7.19 -36.21
CA ASN A 607 52.20 -6.62 -35.68
C ASN A 607 52.01 -5.17 -36.16
N PHE A 608 50.93 -4.95 -36.92
CA PHE A 608 50.62 -3.69 -37.59
C PHE A 608 49.32 -3.09 -37.05
N MET A 609 49.29 -1.76 -36.90
CA MET A 609 48.15 -1.01 -36.35
C MET A 609 48.08 0.43 -36.87
N ARG A 610 46.97 1.14 -36.55
CA ARG A 610 46.89 2.61 -36.63
C ARG A 610 47.39 3.25 -35.33
N TRP A 611 47.63 4.55 -35.36
CA TRP A 611 48.09 5.33 -34.20
C TRP A 611 47.14 5.19 -32.99
N SER A 612 45.83 5.12 -33.22
CA SER A 612 44.80 4.98 -32.19
C SER A 612 44.79 3.64 -31.45
N ARG A 613 45.63 2.67 -31.87
CA ARG A 613 45.84 1.37 -31.20
C ARG A 613 47.28 1.14 -30.75
N ALA A 614 48.19 2.08 -31.05
CA ALA A 614 49.58 1.94 -30.68
C ALA A 614 49.71 1.91 -29.14
N SER A 615 50.24 0.80 -28.63
CA SER A 615 50.50 0.60 -27.19
C SER A 615 52.00 0.64 -26.86
N HIS A 616 52.86 0.52 -27.88
CA HIS A 616 54.31 0.70 -27.82
C HIS A 616 54.70 1.67 -28.92
N VAL A 617 55.85 2.35 -28.76
CA VAL A 617 56.35 3.27 -29.78
C VAL A 617 56.58 2.52 -31.08
N PRO A 618 55.76 2.76 -32.11
CA PRO A 618 55.79 1.99 -33.33
C PRO A 618 56.68 2.67 -34.37
N THR A 619 56.99 1.95 -35.46
CA THR A 619 57.69 2.51 -36.61
C THR A 619 56.72 2.64 -37.78
N PRO A 620 56.65 3.78 -38.49
CA PRO A 620 55.90 3.87 -39.74
C PRO A 620 56.47 2.93 -40.80
N VAL A 621 55.60 2.24 -41.52
CA VAL A 621 55.98 1.28 -42.56
C VAL A 621 55.18 1.54 -43.83
N LYS A 622 55.83 1.38 -44.99
CA LYS A 622 55.14 1.36 -46.27
C LYS A 622 54.48 -0.01 -46.43
N PRO A 623 53.17 -0.09 -46.68
CA PRO A 623 52.52 -1.39 -46.77
C PRO A 623 52.94 -2.14 -48.05
N SER A 624 53.37 -3.39 -47.86
CA SER A 624 53.58 -4.40 -48.91
C SER A 624 52.29 -4.62 -49.72
N GLU A 625 52.39 -5.21 -50.91
CA GLU A 625 51.21 -5.52 -51.74
C GLU A 625 50.23 -6.46 -51.02
N GLN A 626 50.74 -7.41 -50.24
CA GLN A 626 49.93 -8.32 -49.42
C GLN A 626 49.26 -7.61 -48.25
N LEU A 627 49.99 -6.70 -47.56
CA LEU A 627 49.41 -5.88 -46.50
C LEU A 627 48.31 -4.97 -47.05
N ARG A 628 48.50 -4.38 -48.24
CA ARG A 628 47.47 -3.55 -48.91
C ARG A 628 46.21 -4.32 -49.24
N GLN A 629 46.32 -5.59 -49.66
CA GLN A 629 45.15 -6.43 -49.94
C GLN A 629 44.35 -6.77 -48.67
N LYS A 630 44.98 -6.77 -47.49
CA LYS A 630 44.33 -7.04 -46.20
C LYS A 630 43.83 -5.78 -45.46
N LEU A 631 44.23 -4.58 -45.89
CA LEU A 631 43.77 -3.30 -45.29
C LEU A 631 42.24 -3.11 -45.29
N PRO A 632 41.48 -3.49 -46.33
CA PRO A 632 40.02 -3.36 -46.30
C PRO A 632 39.35 -4.23 -45.23
N GLU A 633 39.93 -5.37 -44.86
CA GLU A 633 39.43 -6.20 -43.75
C GLU A 633 39.76 -5.60 -42.38
N PHE A 634 40.86 -4.85 -42.30
CA PHE A 634 41.34 -4.13 -41.12
C PHE A 634 40.47 -2.90 -40.76
N GLU A 635 39.85 -2.27 -41.76
CA GLU A 635 38.94 -1.13 -41.58
C GLU A 635 37.50 -1.54 -41.25
N LYS A 636 37.17 -2.84 -41.30
CA LYS A 636 35.86 -3.34 -40.88
C LYS A 636 35.69 -3.14 -39.37
N PRO A 637 34.55 -2.59 -38.91
CA PRO A 637 34.27 -2.49 -37.48
C PRO A 637 34.23 -3.88 -36.84
N LYS A 638 34.73 -4.00 -35.59
CA LYS A 638 34.57 -5.24 -34.83
C LYS A 638 33.11 -5.39 -34.41
N GLU A 639 32.39 -6.36 -34.98
CA GLU A 639 31.07 -6.77 -34.50
C GLU A 639 31.19 -7.50 -33.16
N TRP A 640 31.13 -6.77 -32.05
CA TRP A 640 30.99 -7.41 -30.75
C TRP A 640 29.56 -7.92 -30.60
N LYS A 641 29.39 -9.24 -30.46
CA LYS A 641 28.09 -9.94 -30.31
C LYS A 641 27.17 -9.42 -29.18
N ARG A 642 27.61 -8.47 -28.35
CA ARG A 642 26.90 -7.95 -27.17
C ARG A 642 26.63 -6.44 -27.19
N ILE A 643 27.19 -5.66 -28.14
CA ILE A 643 26.98 -4.19 -28.22
C ILE A 643 26.49 -3.84 -29.62
N ARG A 644 25.27 -3.27 -29.72
CA ARG A 644 24.76 -2.73 -31.00
C ARG A 644 25.43 -1.39 -31.27
N ILE A 645 26.50 -1.39 -32.07
CA ILE A 645 27.14 -0.18 -32.58
C ILE A 645 26.39 0.27 -33.84
N ALA A 646 25.98 1.53 -33.87
CA ALA A 646 25.27 2.14 -35.00
C ALA A 646 26.19 3.06 -35.82
N TYR A 647 26.09 2.96 -37.14
CA TYR A 647 26.90 3.72 -38.10
C TYR A 647 26.05 4.73 -38.88
N THR A 648 26.64 5.88 -39.19
CA THR A 648 26.06 6.94 -40.03
C THR A 648 26.88 7.12 -41.32
N CYS A 649 26.24 7.59 -42.39
CA CYS A 649 26.88 7.80 -43.68
C CYS A 649 27.51 9.20 -43.77
N ASP A 650 28.80 9.26 -44.14
CA ASP A 650 29.54 10.53 -44.23
C ASP A 650 29.39 11.21 -45.60
N HIS A 651 28.76 10.53 -46.57
CA HIS A 651 28.45 11.08 -47.90
C HIS A 651 27.10 11.79 -47.99
N CYS A 652 26.22 11.58 -47.00
CA CYS A 652 24.96 12.31 -46.87
C CYS A 652 24.67 12.74 -45.41
N PRO A 653 25.62 13.41 -44.74
CA PRO A 653 25.56 13.64 -43.29
C PRO A 653 24.38 14.52 -42.86
N ASP A 654 23.77 15.26 -43.78
CA ASP A 654 22.67 16.18 -43.51
C ASP A 654 21.27 15.61 -43.79
N THR A 655 21.16 14.42 -44.40
CA THR A 655 19.87 13.82 -44.74
C THR A 655 19.34 12.93 -43.61
N PRO A 656 18.00 12.76 -43.47
CA PRO A 656 17.43 11.78 -42.54
C PRO A 656 17.91 10.36 -42.82
N THR A 657 18.20 10.04 -44.07
CA THR A 657 18.75 8.76 -44.50
C THR A 657 20.23 8.61 -44.09
N GLY A 658 21.08 9.63 -44.20
CA GLY A 658 22.48 9.52 -43.75
C GLY A 658 22.64 9.42 -42.24
N LYS A 659 21.72 10.02 -41.48
CA LYS A 659 21.68 9.98 -40.00
C LYS A 659 20.98 8.75 -39.41
N GLN A 660 20.48 7.83 -40.24
CA GLN A 660 19.81 6.64 -39.76
C GLN A 660 20.83 5.67 -39.13
N ASN A 661 20.59 5.29 -37.87
CA ASN A 661 21.39 4.32 -37.14
C ASN A 661 21.28 2.92 -37.79
N ARG A 662 22.36 2.47 -38.44
CA ARG A 662 22.42 1.18 -39.15
C ARG A 662 23.47 0.25 -38.57
N ASN A 663 23.33 -1.06 -38.76
CA ASN A 663 24.44 -2.00 -38.59
C ASN A 663 25.40 -1.89 -39.80
N TYR A 664 26.56 -2.56 -39.74
CA TYR A 664 27.59 -2.40 -40.77
C TYR A 664 27.15 -2.94 -42.15
N GLY A 665 26.40 -4.05 -42.18
CA GLY A 665 25.86 -4.61 -43.42
C GLY A 665 24.84 -3.70 -44.11
N ASP A 666 23.98 -3.06 -43.32
CA ASP A 666 22.98 -2.10 -43.79
C ASP A 666 23.65 -0.81 -44.30
N LEU A 667 24.72 -0.35 -43.62
CA LEU A 667 25.54 0.76 -44.09
C LEU A 667 26.22 0.43 -45.43
N CYS A 668 26.82 -0.75 -45.58
CA CYS A 668 27.46 -1.17 -46.83
C CYS A 668 26.44 -1.21 -47.98
N SER A 669 25.24 -1.72 -47.71
CA SER A 669 24.13 -1.74 -48.68
C SER A 669 23.72 -0.33 -49.10
N HIS A 670 23.62 0.59 -48.14
CA HIS A 670 23.32 2.00 -48.40
C HIS A 670 24.41 2.70 -49.23
N LEU A 671 25.69 2.52 -48.87
CA LEU A 671 26.82 3.10 -49.61
C LEU A 671 26.93 2.57 -51.04
N LEU A 672 26.61 1.29 -51.25
CA LEU A 672 26.58 0.70 -52.59
C LEU A 672 25.41 1.24 -53.42
N GLN A 673 24.20 1.30 -52.85
CA GLN A 673 22.98 1.67 -53.58
C GLN A 673 22.88 3.18 -53.86
N GLU A 674 23.17 4.02 -52.86
CA GLU A 674 22.97 5.46 -52.94
C GLU A 674 24.23 6.23 -53.37
N HIS A 675 25.41 5.63 -53.15
CA HIS A 675 26.70 6.27 -53.42
C HIS A 675 27.63 5.47 -54.35
N GLY A 676 27.19 4.31 -54.87
CA GLY A 676 27.94 3.52 -55.86
C GLY A 676 29.27 2.95 -55.34
N LYS A 677 29.44 2.83 -54.02
CA LYS A 677 30.70 2.38 -53.40
C LYS A 677 30.76 0.87 -53.25
N GLU A 678 31.51 0.21 -54.13
CA GLU A 678 31.76 -1.25 -54.09
C GLU A 678 32.72 -1.67 -52.97
N GLN A 679 33.69 -0.81 -52.63
CA GLN A 679 34.60 -1.00 -51.50
C GLN A 679 34.36 0.11 -50.46
N VAL A 680 33.89 -0.30 -49.28
CA VAL A 680 33.63 0.59 -48.15
C VAL A 680 34.92 0.75 -47.33
N THR A 681 35.35 1.99 -47.17
CA THR A 681 36.53 2.39 -46.38
C THR A 681 36.11 3.16 -45.14
N ARG A 682 37.04 3.37 -44.21
CA ARG A 682 36.77 4.16 -42.98
C ARG A 682 36.30 5.60 -43.26
N LYS A 683 36.61 6.16 -44.43
CA LYS A 683 36.25 7.53 -44.84
C LYS A 683 34.80 7.68 -45.30
N ASP A 684 34.08 6.57 -45.46
CA ASP A 684 32.71 6.57 -45.98
C ASP A 684 31.64 6.61 -44.87
N TRP A 685 32.04 6.50 -43.59
CA TRP A 685 31.12 6.36 -42.47
C TRP A 685 31.69 6.80 -41.12
N SER A 686 30.79 7.22 -40.24
CA SER A 686 31.10 7.62 -38.87
C SER A 686 30.29 6.82 -37.85
N TYR A 687 30.74 6.84 -36.60
CA TYR A 687 30.01 6.22 -35.49
C TYR A 687 28.97 7.18 -34.93
N GLU A 688 27.90 6.64 -34.33
CA GLU A 688 27.04 7.45 -33.47
C GLU A 688 27.89 8.16 -32.39
N PRO A 689 27.58 9.42 -31.99
CA PRO A 689 28.33 10.17 -30.98
C PRO A 689 28.56 9.44 -29.64
N SER A 690 27.76 8.39 -29.36
CA SER A 690 27.79 7.62 -28.10
C SER A 690 28.84 6.51 -28.01
N VAL A 691 29.63 6.28 -29.06
CA VAL A 691 30.66 5.22 -29.13
C VAL A 691 32.01 5.74 -28.60
N THR A 692 32.67 4.97 -27.73
CA THR A 692 33.95 5.35 -27.11
C THR A 692 35.10 5.34 -28.12
N PHE A 693 36.14 6.14 -27.92
CA PHE A 693 37.38 6.15 -28.71
C PHE A 693 38.00 4.74 -28.87
N SER A 694 38.03 3.94 -27.80
CA SER A 694 38.54 2.56 -27.84
C SER A 694 37.71 1.63 -28.74
N GLU A 695 36.40 1.86 -28.81
CA GLU A 695 35.48 1.17 -29.73
C GLU A 695 35.58 1.72 -31.16
N LYS A 696 35.89 3.01 -31.32
CA LYS A 696 36.11 3.67 -32.63
C LYS A 696 37.41 3.26 -33.30
N ALA A 697 38.43 2.94 -32.51
CA ALA A 697 39.77 2.60 -32.99
C ALA A 697 39.74 1.30 -33.82
N PRO A 698 40.34 1.27 -35.03
CA PRO A 698 40.39 0.10 -35.91
C PRO A 698 41.07 -1.10 -35.24
N GLY A 699 40.98 -2.29 -35.84
CA GLY A 699 41.63 -3.49 -35.31
C GLY A 699 43.16 -3.37 -35.20
N GLN A 700 43.78 -4.41 -34.65
CA GLN A 700 45.22 -4.65 -34.76
C GLN A 700 45.39 -5.95 -35.52
N PHE A 701 46.38 -6.03 -36.43
CA PHE A 701 46.59 -7.20 -37.27
C PHE A 701 47.99 -7.79 -37.07
N THR A 702 48.09 -9.11 -37.15
CA THR A 702 49.35 -9.84 -36.97
C THR A 702 49.60 -10.71 -38.20
N LEU A 703 50.69 -10.45 -38.93
CA LEU A 703 51.13 -11.23 -40.11
C LEU A 703 52.24 -12.20 -39.73
N GLU A 704 52.26 -13.38 -40.35
CA GLU A 704 53.33 -14.37 -40.17
C GLU A 704 54.52 -14.05 -41.08
N TRP A 705 55.73 -14.18 -40.54
CA TRP A 705 57.01 -13.98 -41.20
C TRP A 705 57.45 -15.30 -41.87
N PRO A 706 58.02 -15.32 -43.11
CA PRO A 706 58.69 -14.22 -43.85
C PRO A 706 57.96 -13.74 -45.12
N GLU A 707 56.63 -13.77 -45.18
CA GLU A 707 55.90 -13.52 -46.45
C GLU A 707 56.00 -12.07 -47.00
N ASP A 708 56.43 -11.09 -46.20
CA ASP A 708 56.43 -9.65 -46.54
C ASP A 708 57.79 -9.06 -46.97
N ASP A 709 58.87 -9.86 -47.03
CA ASP A 709 60.25 -9.35 -47.03
C ASP A 709 60.77 -8.79 -48.37
N VAL A 710 59.91 -8.44 -49.32
CA VAL A 710 60.35 -7.96 -50.64
C VAL A 710 60.43 -6.43 -50.75
N ASN A 711 59.83 -5.64 -49.85
CA ASN A 711 59.80 -4.17 -50.03
C ASN A 711 59.79 -3.26 -48.77
N ASP A 712 59.93 -3.80 -47.54
CA ASP A 712 59.90 -2.96 -46.33
C ASP A 712 61.28 -2.34 -46.02
N THR A 713 61.66 -1.30 -46.75
CA THR A 713 62.73 -0.40 -46.29
C THR A 713 62.17 0.66 -45.34
N PRO A 714 62.76 0.87 -44.15
CA PRO A 714 62.35 1.96 -43.26
C PRO A 714 62.56 3.31 -43.95
N GLN A 715 61.59 4.22 -43.82
CA GLN A 715 61.83 5.63 -44.15
C GLN A 715 62.82 6.21 -43.14
N VAL A 716 63.92 6.78 -43.63
CA VAL A 716 64.79 7.69 -42.87
C VAL A 716 64.06 9.00 -42.64
#